data_AF-A0A7J6LVR1-F1
#
_entry.id   AF-A0A7J6LVR1-F1
#
_cell.length_a   1.000
_cell.length_b   1.000
_cell.length_c   1.000
_cell.angle_alpha   90.00
_cell.angle_beta   90.00
_cell.angle_gamma   90.00
#
_symmetry.space_group_name_H-M   'P 1'
#
loop_
_entity.id
_entity.type
_entity.pdbx_description
1 polymer ?
#
loop_
_entity_poly.entity_id
_entity_poly.type
_entity_poly.pdbx_seq_one_letter_code
_entity_poly.pdbx_strand_id
1 'polypeptide(L)'
;MGNIIECCRGDRSQPVPTGASSSTARPVLPTPVVTRNVDTAQYTKDLQALAADLSAMIDRLNCDPIIVRYAWHDAGTYDKSLPWPQCGGPSAGIIYDTELSHGANAGLMKARRFLQPIKAKYPNVSWADTIQLASACAVKHCGGPDMMPNMKFGRKDISGPEECPPEGRLPMPQGADHLRTIFYRMGFNDQEIVALSGGHTIGRAFKDRSGTVEESSGHGTQYTNGEAVARLDGKDGIGMKGGRSWCRKWLKFDNEYFVNILEDAKAKSKTDNGLLVLESDNCLVTDPSFRKYVEIYAKDNNKFLCDYAQAHIKLSQLGCQYIVDGGINIGSTSKPVPAPANAEVVRPAAPASGQVDTVQYSKDIKAMAAELTAMIDRLNCDPIIVRFAWHDSGTYDKSLPWPQCGGASGGIIYDVELAHGANAGLPKALKFLQPIKAKYPNVSWADTIQLASACAVKHCGGPDLIPYMMFGRRDISGPEDCPPEGRLPNPEGADHLRKIFYRMGFNDQEIVALSGGHTIGRAFKDRSGVVKEAAGSGTQYTNGTYVARNDGKDGIGMKGGRSWCRKWLKFDNEYFVNILDDAKAKSKTDNGLLVLESDNCLVTDPSFRKYVEIYAKDNNKFLCDYAQAHIKLSQLGCQYIVDGGIKA
;
A
#
# COMPACT_ATOMS: atom_id res chain seq x y z
N MET A 1 66.02 1.07 -4.21
CA MET A 1 64.79 0.65 -4.92
C MET A 1 64.57 -0.83 -4.64
N GLY A 2 63.37 -1.21 -4.22
CA GLY A 2 62.92 -2.59 -4.29
C GLY A 2 63.06 -3.42 -3.01
N ASN A 3 61.89 -3.62 -2.40
CA ASN A 3 61.38 -4.89 -1.88
C ASN A 3 61.57 -5.28 -0.40
N ILE A 4 60.42 -5.74 0.08
CA ILE A 4 59.99 -6.22 1.38
C ILE A 4 60.34 -7.71 1.50
N ILE A 5 60.63 -8.19 2.71
CA ILE A 5 59.97 -9.31 3.43
C ILE A 5 60.83 -9.69 4.65
N GLU A 6 60.23 -9.66 5.86
CA GLU A 6 60.36 -10.66 6.93
C GLU A 6 59.42 -10.25 8.10
N CYS A 7 58.36 -11.01 8.36
CA CYS A 7 58.24 -12.13 9.32
C CYS A 7 58.04 -11.73 10.80
N CYS A 8 56.79 -11.92 11.26
CA CYS A 8 56.35 -12.53 12.53
C CYS A 8 56.81 -12.00 13.92
N ARG A 9 55.81 -11.98 14.84
CA ARG A 9 55.87 -11.94 16.34
C ARG A 9 56.17 -10.56 16.94
N GLY A 10 55.61 -10.11 18.05
CA GLY A 10 54.81 -10.74 19.10
C GLY A 10 55.23 -10.12 20.45
N ASP A 11 54.25 -9.51 21.13
CA ASP A 11 54.14 -9.32 22.59
C ASP A 11 54.96 -8.23 23.35
N ARG A 12 54.17 -7.49 24.15
CA ARG A 12 54.38 -6.92 25.51
C ARG A 12 55.34 -5.75 25.84
N SER A 13 54.80 -4.94 26.76
CA SER A 13 55.40 -4.10 27.83
C SER A 13 55.69 -2.60 27.60
N GLN A 14 54.73 -1.79 28.11
CA GLN A 14 54.78 -0.53 28.92
C GLN A 14 56.17 -0.02 29.41
N PRO A 15 56.40 1.28 29.83
CA PRO A 15 55.44 2.26 30.42
C PRO A 15 55.65 3.81 30.18
N VAL A 16 54.57 4.60 30.43
CA VAL A 16 54.49 5.95 31.10
C VAL A 16 55.10 7.20 30.36
N PRO A 17 54.48 8.42 30.30
CA PRO A 17 53.92 9.14 31.46
C PRO A 17 52.58 9.89 31.33
N THR A 18 52.07 10.08 32.53
CA THR A 18 50.93 10.83 33.04
C THR A 18 50.95 12.32 32.75
N GLY A 19 49.76 12.88 32.48
CA GLY A 19 49.34 14.14 33.08
C GLY A 19 49.13 15.33 32.14
N ALA A 20 47.92 15.46 31.60
CA ALA A 20 47.23 16.75 31.50
C ALA A 20 45.73 16.47 31.41
N SER A 21 44.99 16.92 32.42
CA SER A 21 43.54 16.76 32.51
C SER A 21 42.83 17.66 31.51
N SER A 22 42.06 17.07 30.61
CA SER A 22 40.90 17.73 30.02
C SER A 22 39.68 16.87 30.31
N SER A 23 38.75 17.39 31.10
CA SER A 23 37.53 16.69 31.48
C SER A 23 36.70 16.37 30.23
N THR A 24 36.82 15.14 29.71
CA THR A 24 35.81 14.57 28.84
C THR A 24 34.73 14.01 29.76
N ALA A 25 33.65 14.78 29.90
CA ALA A 25 32.45 14.30 30.55
C ALA A 25 32.08 12.94 29.93
N ARG A 26 31.92 11.91 30.77
CA ARG A 26 31.33 10.63 30.35
C ARG A 26 30.00 10.94 29.66
N PRO A 27 29.64 10.25 28.56
CA PRO A 27 28.30 10.37 27.99
C PRO A 27 27.29 10.05 29.10
N VAL A 28 26.46 11.03 29.45
CA VAL A 28 25.37 10.84 30.40
C VAL A 28 24.41 9.84 29.76
N LEU A 29 24.25 8.67 30.39
CA LEU A 29 23.26 7.68 30.00
C LEU A 29 21.85 8.30 30.11
N PRO A 30 20.90 7.97 29.20
CA PRO A 30 19.58 8.58 29.24
C PRO A 30 18.84 8.19 30.52
N THR A 31 18.31 9.18 31.25
CA THR A 31 17.30 8.95 32.28
C THR A 31 16.02 8.39 31.64
N PRO A 32 15.46 7.27 32.11
CA PRO A 32 14.19 6.75 31.63
C PRO A 32 13.08 7.79 31.83
N VAL A 33 12.37 8.15 30.76
CA VAL A 33 11.16 8.98 30.87
C VAL A 33 10.03 8.09 31.37
N VAL A 34 9.86 8.05 32.69
CA VAL A 34 8.65 7.52 33.32
C VAL A 34 7.79 8.70 33.73
N THR A 35 6.85 9.10 32.88
CA THR A 35 5.79 10.03 33.29
C THR A 35 4.43 9.43 33.02
N ARG A 36 3.74 9.07 34.11
CA ARG A 36 2.28 8.95 34.11
C ARG A 36 1.74 10.35 33.79
N ASN A 37 0.90 10.46 32.76
CA ASN A 37 0.38 11.69 32.10
C ASN A 37 1.21 12.17 30.90
N VAL A 38 1.33 11.35 29.86
CA VAL A 38 1.87 11.79 28.56
C VAL A 38 0.82 12.60 27.81
N ASP A 39 1.15 13.84 27.44
CA ASP A 39 0.39 14.58 26.44
C ASP A 39 0.58 13.92 25.07
N THR A 40 -0.39 13.10 24.68
CA THR A 40 -0.38 12.32 23.43
C THR A 40 -0.40 13.21 22.19
N ALA A 41 -0.99 14.41 22.27
CA ALA A 41 -1.00 15.36 21.17
C ALA A 41 0.40 15.96 20.96
N GLN A 42 1.08 16.32 22.04
CA GLN A 42 2.47 16.78 21.95
C GLN A 42 3.42 15.66 21.51
N TYR A 43 3.26 14.45 22.04
CA TYR A 43 4.06 13.29 21.63
C TYR A 43 3.91 13.00 20.12
N THR A 44 2.69 13.08 19.60
CA THR A 44 2.40 12.94 18.16
C THR A 44 3.10 14.01 17.33
N LYS A 45 3.06 15.28 17.76
CA LYS A 45 3.79 16.37 17.08
C LYS A 45 5.29 16.15 17.09
N ASP A 46 5.85 15.72 18.22
CA ASP A 46 7.28 15.44 18.35
C ASP A 46 7.70 14.29 17.43
N LEU A 47 6.90 13.23 17.32
CA LEU A 47 7.13 12.14 16.35
C LEU A 47 7.07 12.61 14.90
N GLN A 48 6.12 13.49 14.55
CA GLN A 48 6.01 14.03 13.20
C GLN A 48 7.24 14.87 12.81
N ALA A 49 7.69 15.75 13.72
CA ALA A 49 8.90 16.54 13.53
C ALA A 49 10.16 15.66 13.50
N LEU A 50 10.24 14.65 14.37
CA LEU A 50 11.31 13.66 14.38
C LEU A 50 11.40 12.91 13.05
N ALA A 51 10.28 12.46 12.48
CA ALA A 51 10.26 11.77 11.18
C ALA A 51 10.84 12.63 10.05
N ALA A 52 10.55 13.94 10.05
CA ALA A 52 11.10 14.88 9.07
C ALA A 52 12.62 15.03 9.22
N ASP A 53 13.10 15.21 10.46
CA ASP A 53 14.53 15.29 10.77
C ASP A 53 15.29 13.99 10.45
N LEU A 54 14.69 12.84 10.74
CA LEU A 54 15.22 11.52 10.40
C LEU A 54 15.34 11.35 8.88
N SER A 55 14.29 11.71 8.13
CA SER A 55 14.30 11.63 6.66
C SER A 55 15.40 12.51 6.05
N ALA A 56 15.58 13.74 6.56
CA ALA A 56 16.64 14.63 6.14
C ALA A 56 18.05 14.10 6.49
N MET A 57 18.20 13.50 7.67
CA MET A 57 19.44 12.83 8.06
C MET A 57 19.76 11.65 7.14
N ILE A 58 18.77 10.81 6.84
CA ILE A 58 18.92 9.63 5.98
C ILE A 58 19.35 10.04 4.57
N ASP A 59 18.65 10.99 3.95
CA ASP A 59 19.02 11.53 2.63
C ASP A 59 20.45 12.09 2.62
N ARG A 60 20.82 12.89 3.63
CA ARG A 60 22.16 13.50 3.70
C ARG A 60 23.27 12.48 3.91
N LEU A 61 23.06 11.49 4.77
CA LEU A 61 24.09 10.52 5.15
C LEU A 61 24.12 9.28 4.26
N ASN A 62 23.10 9.08 3.43
CA ASN A 62 22.92 7.87 2.62
C ASN A 62 23.01 6.60 3.49
N CYS A 63 22.27 6.61 4.60
CA CYS A 63 22.39 5.63 5.68
C CYS A 63 21.18 4.70 5.81
N ASP A 64 20.31 4.65 4.80
CA ASP A 64 19.10 3.83 4.83
C ASP A 64 19.35 2.39 5.27
N PRO A 65 20.28 1.64 4.65
CA PRO A 65 20.37 0.21 4.92
C PRO A 65 20.88 -0.09 6.33
N ILE A 66 21.75 0.77 6.88
CA ILE A 66 22.24 0.58 8.25
C ILE A 66 21.18 0.97 9.29
N ILE A 67 20.30 1.92 8.99
CA ILE A 67 19.16 2.27 9.85
C ILE A 67 18.11 1.15 9.84
N VAL A 68 17.78 0.58 8.68
CA VAL A 68 16.87 -0.58 8.58
C VAL A 68 17.45 -1.78 9.33
N ARG A 69 18.75 -2.07 9.16
CA ARG A 69 19.43 -3.12 9.94
C ARG A 69 19.38 -2.83 11.43
N TYR A 70 19.62 -1.60 11.87
CA TYR A 70 19.61 -1.25 13.30
C TYR A 70 18.27 -1.55 13.97
N ALA A 71 17.16 -1.16 13.33
CA ALA A 71 15.82 -1.41 13.85
C ALA A 71 15.40 -2.88 13.73
N TRP A 72 15.80 -3.57 12.67
CA TRP A 72 15.63 -5.04 12.56
C TRP A 72 16.33 -5.75 13.72
N HIS A 73 17.56 -5.36 14.05
CA HIS A 73 18.34 -5.99 15.11
C HIS A 73 17.77 -5.73 16.50
N ASP A 74 17.26 -4.52 16.78
CA ASP A 74 16.51 -4.20 18.01
C ASP A 74 15.27 -5.11 18.14
N ALA A 75 14.43 -5.12 17.09
CA ALA A 75 13.18 -5.86 17.11
C ALA A 75 13.34 -7.39 17.00
N GLY A 76 14.40 -7.85 16.37
CA GLY A 76 14.70 -9.25 16.06
C GLY A 76 14.99 -10.12 17.29
N THR A 77 15.23 -9.48 18.44
CA THR A 77 15.49 -10.17 19.71
C THR A 77 14.23 -10.72 20.37
N TYR A 78 13.04 -10.45 19.81
CA TYR A 78 11.76 -10.83 20.41
C TYR A 78 11.61 -12.35 20.61
N ASP A 79 11.05 -12.72 21.76
CA ASP A 79 10.63 -14.06 22.11
C ASP A 79 9.25 -14.02 22.77
N LYS A 80 8.24 -14.57 22.07
CA LYS A 80 6.84 -14.56 22.53
C LYS A 80 6.59 -15.41 23.79
N SER A 81 7.53 -16.27 24.18
CA SER A 81 7.40 -17.15 25.35
C SER A 81 7.77 -16.47 26.66
N LEU A 82 8.37 -15.28 26.59
CA LEU A 82 8.84 -14.54 27.76
C LEU A 82 7.97 -13.30 28.00
N PRO A 83 7.86 -12.84 29.25
CA PRO A 83 7.20 -11.58 29.56
C PRO A 83 8.09 -10.39 29.22
N TRP A 84 7.49 -9.20 29.14
CA TRP A 84 8.24 -7.94 29.10
C TRP A 84 8.97 -7.70 30.44
N PRO A 85 10.23 -7.20 30.44
CA PRO A 85 11.06 -6.84 29.28
C PRO A 85 11.92 -8.00 28.71
N GLN A 86 11.95 -9.17 29.36
CA GLN A 86 12.83 -10.30 28.99
C GLN A 86 12.56 -10.87 27.58
N CYS A 87 11.36 -10.63 27.05
CA CYS A 87 11.00 -10.96 25.68
C CYS A 87 11.89 -10.27 24.66
N GLY A 88 12.56 -9.16 24.98
CA GLY A 88 13.24 -8.33 23.98
C GLY A 88 12.26 -7.72 23.00
N GLY A 89 12.72 -7.46 21.78
CA GLY A 89 11.95 -6.78 20.74
C GLY A 89 12.24 -5.27 20.68
N PRO A 90 11.44 -4.50 19.92
CA PRO A 90 11.62 -3.08 19.62
C PRO A 90 11.44 -2.20 20.87
N SER A 91 12.45 -2.24 21.73
CA SER A 91 12.44 -1.80 23.12
C SER A 91 13.63 -0.88 23.44
N ALA A 92 14.43 -0.57 22.41
CA ALA A 92 15.68 0.17 22.50
C ALA A 92 16.77 -0.49 23.34
N GLY A 93 16.73 -1.82 23.53
CA GLY A 93 17.85 -2.52 24.17
C GLY A 93 19.18 -2.31 23.43
N ILE A 94 19.11 -2.20 22.10
CA ILE A 94 20.28 -2.03 21.23
C ILE A 94 21.03 -0.70 21.47
N ILE A 95 20.46 0.26 22.21
CA ILE A 95 21.19 1.51 22.53
C ILE A 95 22.24 1.30 23.61
N TYR A 96 22.12 0.26 24.44
CA TYR A 96 23.05 -0.04 25.51
C TYR A 96 24.24 -0.86 24.97
N ASP A 97 25.44 -0.60 25.50
CA ASP A 97 26.63 -1.32 25.05
C ASP A 97 26.53 -2.84 25.35
N THR A 98 25.72 -3.25 26.33
CA THR A 98 25.41 -4.67 26.62
C THR A 98 24.92 -5.39 25.37
N GLU A 99 23.84 -4.91 24.74
CA GLU A 99 23.30 -5.54 23.53
C GLU A 99 24.08 -5.12 22.27
N LEU A 100 24.51 -3.86 22.18
CA LEU A 100 25.19 -3.34 21.00
C LEU A 100 26.54 -4.02 20.73
N SER A 101 27.18 -4.56 21.76
CA SER A 101 28.44 -5.29 21.65
C SER A 101 28.30 -6.76 21.22
N HIS A 102 27.07 -7.30 21.15
CA HIS A 102 26.83 -8.63 20.59
C HIS A 102 27.40 -8.75 19.16
N GLY A 103 27.94 -9.90 18.82
CA GLY A 103 28.63 -10.14 17.54
C GLY A 103 27.75 -9.83 16.33
N ALA A 104 26.48 -10.22 16.37
CA ALA A 104 25.52 -9.92 15.30
C ALA A 104 25.28 -8.40 15.10
N ASN A 105 25.51 -7.57 16.13
CA ASN A 105 25.33 -6.13 16.11
C ASN A 105 26.60 -5.36 15.68
N ALA A 106 27.64 -6.05 15.22
CA ALA A 106 28.88 -5.43 14.78
C ALA A 106 28.65 -4.30 13.76
N GLY A 107 29.28 -3.15 14.01
CA GLY A 107 29.16 -1.94 13.19
C GLY A 107 27.92 -1.07 13.43
N LEU A 108 26.93 -1.54 14.19
CA LEU A 108 25.67 -0.81 14.43
C LEU A 108 25.81 0.40 15.35
N MET A 109 26.93 0.55 16.07
CA MET A 109 27.28 1.79 16.78
C MET A 109 27.23 3.03 15.87
N LYS A 110 27.46 2.86 14.56
CA LYS A 110 27.32 3.94 13.58
C LYS A 110 25.88 4.44 13.46
N ALA A 111 24.90 3.54 13.41
CA ALA A 111 23.48 3.91 13.39
C ALA A 111 23.10 4.67 14.67
N ARG A 112 23.51 4.16 15.84
CA ARG A 112 23.33 4.87 17.13
C ARG A 112 23.89 6.30 17.08
N ARG A 113 25.11 6.48 16.57
CA ARG A 113 25.76 7.80 16.43
C ARG A 113 25.05 8.74 15.47
N PHE A 114 24.42 8.22 14.41
CA PHE A 114 23.61 9.03 13.50
C PHE A 114 22.31 9.50 14.18
N LEU A 115 21.63 8.59 14.89
CA LEU A 115 20.36 8.89 15.55
C LEU A 115 20.51 9.79 16.77
N GLN A 116 21.60 9.68 17.53
CA GLN A 116 21.81 10.42 18.78
C GLN A 116 21.63 11.96 18.69
N PRO A 117 22.26 12.68 17.74
CA PRO A 117 22.04 14.13 17.61
C PRO A 117 20.61 14.49 17.20
N ILE A 118 19.92 13.62 16.47
CA ILE A 118 18.52 13.83 16.11
C ILE A 118 17.62 13.58 17.33
N LYS A 119 17.79 12.44 18.01
CA LYS A 119 17.08 12.08 19.24
C LYS A 119 17.18 13.15 20.33
N ALA A 120 18.35 13.78 20.48
CA ALA A 120 18.59 14.82 21.48
C ALA A 120 17.65 16.03 21.34
N LYS A 121 17.14 16.30 20.13
CA LYS A 121 16.14 17.36 19.88
C LYS A 121 14.73 17.00 20.35
N TYR A 122 14.45 15.70 20.52
CA TYR A 122 13.13 15.16 20.86
C TYR A 122 13.23 14.36 22.17
N PRO A 123 13.47 15.03 23.31
CA PRO A 123 13.69 14.35 24.59
C PRO A 123 12.46 13.58 25.07
N ASN A 124 11.25 14.00 24.67
CA ASN A 124 9.99 13.36 25.07
C ASN A 124 9.73 12.03 24.35
N VAL A 125 10.23 11.85 23.12
CA VAL A 125 10.05 10.63 22.34
C VAL A 125 10.98 9.54 22.88
N SER A 126 10.53 8.30 22.96
CA SER A 126 11.39 7.18 23.39
C SER A 126 12.48 6.85 22.36
N TRP A 127 13.55 6.20 22.81
CA TRP A 127 14.54 5.64 21.87
C TRP A 127 13.91 4.55 21.01
N ALA A 128 13.02 3.73 21.57
CA ALA A 128 12.35 2.63 20.88
C ALA A 128 11.54 3.17 19.70
N ASP A 129 10.78 4.24 19.89
CA ASP A 129 10.09 4.90 18.78
C ASP A 129 11.04 5.56 17.80
N THR A 130 12.12 6.18 18.27
CA THR A 130 13.11 6.82 17.39
C THR A 130 13.75 5.82 16.43
N ILE A 131 14.10 4.64 16.92
CA ILE A 131 14.73 3.57 16.13
C ILE A 131 13.76 3.03 15.08
N GLN A 132 12.54 2.66 15.49
CA GLN A 132 11.56 2.07 14.60
C GLN A 132 11.03 3.10 13.58
N LEU A 133 10.86 4.37 13.99
CA LEU A 133 10.49 5.46 13.09
C LEU A 133 11.59 5.72 12.04
N ALA A 134 12.87 5.69 12.44
CA ALA A 134 13.97 5.87 11.50
C ALA A 134 14.02 4.77 10.44
N SER A 135 13.72 3.52 10.82
CA SER A 135 13.59 2.41 9.87
C SER A 135 12.46 2.62 8.87
N ALA A 136 11.29 3.05 9.33
CA ALA A 136 10.16 3.35 8.46
C ALA A 136 10.50 4.49 7.47
N CYS A 137 11.18 5.55 7.94
CA CYS A 137 11.68 6.61 7.08
C CYS A 137 12.69 6.08 6.04
N ALA A 138 13.61 5.20 6.42
CA ALA A 138 14.63 4.63 5.54
C ALA A 138 14.03 3.71 4.46
N VAL A 139 13.08 2.85 4.82
CA VAL A 139 12.37 1.98 3.86
C VAL A 139 11.61 2.84 2.85
N LYS A 140 10.86 3.85 3.32
CA LYS A 140 10.14 4.79 2.45
C LYS A 140 11.10 5.57 1.53
N HIS A 141 12.20 6.07 2.08
CA HIS A 141 13.18 6.84 1.32
C HIS A 141 13.77 6.01 0.17
N CYS A 142 14.10 4.73 0.41
CA CYS A 142 14.55 3.78 -0.62
C CYS A 142 13.50 3.38 -1.67
N GLY A 143 12.27 3.90 -1.61
CA GLY A 143 11.18 3.56 -2.52
C GLY A 143 10.35 2.34 -2.10
N GLY A 144 10.51 1.88 -0.86
CA GLY A 144 9.72 0.85 -0.23
C GLY A 144 8.36 1.36 0.27
N PRO A 145 7.54 0.51 0.92
CA PRO A 145 6.22 0.91 1.41
C PRO A 145 6.32 2.00 2.49
N ASP A 146 5.35 2.92 2.49
CA ASP A 146 5.16 3.83 3.62
C ASP A 146 4.43 3.11 4.76
N MET A 147 5.18 2.73 5.79
CA MET A 147 4.67 1.94 6.92
C MET A 147 4.27 2.82 8.11
N MET A 148 4.73 4.08 8.17
CA MET A 148 4.51 4.98 9.30
C MET A 148 3.02 5.14 9.68
N PRO A 149 2.06 5.24 8.73
CA PRO A 149 0.64 5.38 9.08
C PRO A 149 0.06 4.18 9.84
N ASN A 150 0.64 3.00 9.66
CA ASN A 150 0.14 1.74 10.20
C ASN A 150 1.00 1.22 11.36
N MET A 151 2.08 1.93 11.71
CA MET A 151 2.92 1.62 12.87
C MET A 151 2.37 2.32 14.11
N LYS A 152 2.35 1.56 15.22
CA LYS A 152 2.03 2.07 16.54
C LYS A 152 3.28 2.60 17.24
N PHE A 153 3.20 3.81 17.76
CA PHE A 153 4.22 4.50 18.53
C PHE A 153 3.78 4.70 19.98
N GLY A 154 4.60 5.36 20.78
CA GLY A 154 4.48 5.45 22.23
C GLY A 154 5.14 4.28 22.94
N ARG A 155 6.14 3.63 22.31
CA ARG A 155 6.86 2.49 22.92
C ARG A 155 7.61 2.95 24.15
N LYS A 156 7.59 2.16 25.22
CA LYS A 156 8.45 2.34 26.38
C LYS A 156 9.84 1.79 26.06
N ASP A 157 10.85 2.57 26.42
CA ASP A 157 12.23 2.09 26.49
C ASP A 157 12.36 1.09 27.65
N ILE A 158 13.25 0.10 27.51
CA ILE A 158 13.72 -0.64 28.68
C ILE A 158 14.42 0.31 29.68
N SER A 159 14.36 -0.03 30.95
CA SER A 159 14.81 0.82 32.06
C SER A 159 16.34 0.95 32.13
N GLY A 160 17.08 -0.04 31.62
CA GLY A 160 18.52 -0.11 31.75
C GLY A 160 19.17 -1.32 31.05
N PRO A 161 20.50 -1.39 31.04
CA PRO A 161 21.28 -2.45 30.38
C PRO A 161 21.02 -3.86 30.95
N GLU A 162 20.50 -3.97 32.18
CA GLU A 162 20.11 -5.22 32.83
C GLU A 162 18.85 -5.85 32.22
N GLU A 163 18.06 -5.07 31.50
CA GLU A 163 16.86 -5.53 30.78
C GLU A 163 17.15 -5.88 29.31
N CYS A 164 18.40 -5.75 28.86
CA CYS A 164 18.80 -6.14 27.50
C CYS A 164 18.60 -7.65 27.28
N PRO A 165 18.07 -8.05 26.10
CA PRO A 165 17.97 -9.46 25.74
C PRO A 165 19.36 -10.10 25.62
N PRO A 166 19.49 -11.42 25.88
CA PRO A 166 20.75 -12.13 25.70
C PRO A 166 21.15 -12.24 24.23
N GLU A 167 22.44 -12.46 23.99
CA GLU A 167 22.98 -12.75 22.66
C GLU A 167 22.39 -14.05 22.07
N GLY A 168 22.46 -14.19 20.74
CA GLY A 168 22.08 -15.42 20.03
C GLY A 168 20.61 -15.49 19.59
N ARG A 169 19.84 -14.42 19.78
CA ARG A 169 18.44 -14.38 19.35
C ARG A 169 18.21 -13.99 17.89
N LEU A 170 19.25 -13.50 17.19
CA LEU A 170 19.17 -13.05 15.80
C LEU A 170 19.53 -14.18 14.80
N PRO A 171 19.02 -14.12 13.56
CA PRO A 171 19.31 -15.15 12.56
C PRO A 171 20.79 -15.14 12.14
N MET A 172 21.28 -16.33 11.83
CA MET A 172 22.60 -16.58 11.26
C MET A 172 22.42 -17.02 9.81
N PRO A 173 23.44 -16.88 8.94
CA PRO A 173 23.34 -17.30 7.53
C PRO A 173 23.36 -18.83 7.44
N GLN A 174 22.25 -19.46 7.81
CA GLN A 174 22.03 -20.91 7.82
C GLN A 174 20.72 -21.25 7.09
N GLY A 175 20.50 -22.54 6.86
CA GLY A 175 19.32 -23.07 6.16
C GLY A 175 17.95 -22.78 6.80
N ALA A 176 16.91 -23.27 6.13
CA ALA A 176 15.51 -22.92 6.39
C ALA A 176 15.03 -23.28 7.81
N ASP A 177 15.51 -24.38 8.39
CA ASP A 177 15.14 -24.78 9.75
C ASP A 177 15.63 -23.79 10.81
N HIS A 178 16.81 -23.19 10.60
CA HIS A 178 17.31 -22.14 11.46
C HIS A 178 16.44 -20.88 11.35
N LEU A 179 16.11 -20.46 10.12
CA LEU A 179 15.21 -19.32 9.90
C LEU A 179 13.85 -19.55 10.57
N ARG A 180 13.24 -20.72 10.40
CA ARG A 180 11.98 -21.06 11.08
C ARG A 180 12.13 -21.03 12.59
N THR A 181 13.21 -21.60 13.14
CA THR A 181 13.47 -21.60 14.58
C THR A 181 13.47 -20.18 15.15
N ILE A 182 14.18 -19.26 14.51
CA ILE A 182 14.28 -17.87 14.96
C ILE A 182 12.94 -17.13 14.79
N PHE A 183 12.31 -17.22 13.62
CA PHE A 183 11.14 -16.42 13.29
C PHE A 183 9.83 -16.98 13.88
N TYR A 184 9.70 -18.30 14.03
CA TYR A 184 8.52 -18.89 14.67
C TYR A 184 8.48 -18.61 16.18
N ARG A 185 9.65 -18.49 16.82
CA ARG A 185 9.79 -17.96 18.19
C ARG A 185 9.16 -16.57 18.32
N MET A 186 9.31 -15.75 17.29
CA MET A 186 8.73 -14.41 17.23
C MET A 186 7.25 -14.40 16.82
N GLY A 187 6.74 -15.51 16.29
CA GLY A 187 5.35 -15.65 15.82
C GLY A 187 5.14 -15.32 14.34
N PHE A 188 6.20 -15.36 13.53
CA PHE A 188 6.10 -15.24 12.08
C PHE A 188 5.83 -16.59 11.40
N ASN A 189 5.21 -16.55 10.23
CA ASN A 189 5.04 -17.70 9.34
C ASN A 189 6.03 -17.66 8.16
N ASP A 190 6.01 -18.68 7.31
CA ASP A 190 6.93 -18.79 6.16
C ASP A 190 6.82 -17.63 5.16
N GLN A 191 5.62 -17.09 4.92
CA GLN A 191 5.42 -15.93 4.04
C GLN A 191 6.13 -14.70 4.61
N GLU A 192 5.94 -14.45 5.91
CA GLU A 192 6.52 -13.30 6.58
C GLU A 192 8.05 -13.40 6.69
N ILE A 193 8.59 -14.62 6.87
CA ILE A 193 10.04 -14.88 6.81
C ILE A 193 10.60 -14.49 5.45
N VAL A 194 9.98 -14.97 4.37
CA VAL A 194 10.43 -14.67 3.00
C VAL A 194 10.27 -13.18 2.69
N ALA A 195 9.16 -12.57 3.11
CA ALA A 195 8.93 -11.13 2.95
C ALA A 195 10.03 -10.32 3.65
N LEU A 196 10.29 -10.56 4.94
CA LEU A 196 11.32 -9.85 5.72
C LEU A 196 12.73 -10.07 5.17
N SER A 197 13.02 -11.26 4.61
CA SER A 197 14.28 -11.52 3.92
C SER A 197 14.50 -10.59 2.71
N GLY A 198 13.41 -10.10 2.12
CA GLY A 198 13.44 -9.05 1.09
C GLY A 198 14.04 -7.72 1.55
N GLY A 199 14.26 -7.51 2.85
CA GLY A 199 15.08 -6.40 3.35
C GLY A 199 16.51 -6.38 2.75
N HIS A 200 17.03 -7.54 2.33
CA HIS A 200 18.30 -7.65 1.61
C HIS A 200 18.28 -6.99 0.21
N THR A 201 17.13 -6.51 -0.27
CA THR A 201 17.09 -5.72 -1.51
C THR A 201 17.93 -4.44 -1.44
N ILE A 202 18.07 -3.89 -0.23
CA ILE A 202 18.96 -2.76 0.04
C ILE A 202 20.17 -3.16 0.86
N GLY A 203 21.24 -2.39 0.72
CA GLY A 203 22.43 -2.50 1.54
C GLY A 203 23.47 -3.47 1.01
N ARG A 204 24.47 -3.65 1.87
CA ARG A 204 25.73 -4.34 1.57
C ARG A 204 26.24 -5.01 2.82
N ALA A 205 26.85 -6.18 2.66
CA ALA A 205 27.57 -6.86 3.72
C ALA A 205 29.06 -6.51 3.69
N PHE A 206 29.66 -6.48 4.89
CA PHE A 206 31.09 -6.22 5.10
C PHE A 206 31.68 -7.31 5.99
N LYS A 207 32.90 -7.76 5.70
CA LYS A 207 33.58 -8.81 6.48
C LYS A 207 33.71 -8.43 7.96
N ASP A 208 34.13 -7.20 8.26
CA ASP A 208 34.42 -6.71 9.61
C ASP A 208 33.17 -6.41 10.46
N ARG A 209 31.96 -6.48 9.89
CA ARG A 209 30.72 -6.02 10.57
C ARG A 209 29.49 -6.90 10.34
N SER A 210 29.54 -7.72 9.30
CA SER A 210 28.50 -8.69 8.96
C SER A 210 28.98 -10.12 9.19
N GLY A 211 30.30 -10.38 9.17
CA GLY A 211 30.87 -11.71 9.40
C GLY A 211 30.63 -12.72 8.27
N THR A 212 30.03 -12.31 7.15
CA THR A 212 29.50 -13.20 6.10
C THR A 212 30.19 -13.10 4.74
N VAL A 213 31.32 -12.36 4.63
CA VAL A 213 31.98 -12.10 3.34
C VAL A 213 33.45 -12.54 3.41
N GLU A 214 33.77 -13.74 2.90
CA GLU A 214 35.14 -14.28 2.95
C GLU A 214 36.06 -13.71 1.86
N GLU A 215 35.53 -13.36 0.69
CA GLU A 215 36.30 -12.87 -0.46
C GLU A 215 36.44 -11.33 -0.47
N SER A 216 37.69 -10.87 -0.32
CA SER A 216 38.16 -9.48 -0.43
C SER A 216 37.62 -8.51 0.61
N SER A 217 38.35 -8.39 1.73
CA SER A 217 38.21 -7.26 2.64
C SER A 217 38.32 -5.93 1.86
N GLY A 218 37.23 -5.17 1.83
CA GLY A 218 37.23 -3.76 1.40
C GLY A 218 37.03 -3.48 -0.09
N HIS A 219 37.07 -4.48 -0.97
CA HIS A 219 36.84 -4.27 -2.40
C HIS A 219 35.36 -4.48 -2.67
N GLY A 220 34.67 -3.43 -3.10
CA GLY A 220 33.31 -3.56 -3.59
C GLY A 220 33.26 -4.41 -4.86
N THR A 221 32.06 -4.56 -5.41
CA THR A 221 31.86 -5.16 -6.73
C THR A 221 31.68 -4.07 -7.76
N GLN A 222 31.45 -4.43 -9.02
CA GLN A 222 31.09 -3.46 -10.06
C GLN A 222 29.91 -2.53 -9.68
N TYR A 223 29.08 -2.92 -8.70
CA TYR A 223 27.95 -2.13 -8.19
C TYR A 223 28.31 -1.22 -7.00
N THR A 224 29.43 -1.48 -6.32
CA THR A 224 29.78 -0.83 -5.04
C THR A 224 31.21 -0.27 -4.99
N ASN A 225 31.96 -0.37 -6.09
CA ASN A 225 33.34 0.14 -6.28
C ASN A 225 33.43 1.62 -6.66
N GLY A 226 32.31 2.35 -6.75
CA GLY A 226 32.33 3.78 -7.10
C GLY A 226 33.15 4.64 -6.13
N GLU A 227 33.85 5.64 -6.68
CA GLU A 227 34.60 6.63 -5.87
C GLU A 227 33.70 7.62 -5.12
N ALA A 228 32.41 7.63 -5.39
CA ALA A 228 31.43 8.33 -4.59
C ALA A 228 30.30 7.36 -4.23
N VAL A 229 29.78 7.46 -3.01
CA VAL A 229 28.63 6.66 -2.60
C VAL A 229 27.37 7.41 -3.02
N ALA A 230 26.90 7.10 -4.23
CA ALA A 230 25.73 7.76 -4.81
C ALA A 230 24.51 7.65 -3.88
N ARG A 231 23.83 8.76 -3.66
CA ARG A 231 22.48 8.81 -3.07
C ARG A 231 21.46 8.35 -4.11
N LEU A 232 20.20 8.20 -3.68
CA LEU A 232 19.09 7.86 -4.58
C LEU A 232 18.88 8.86 -5.73
N ASP A 233 19.21 10.14 -5.51
CA ASP A 233 19.12 11.18 -6.53
C ASP A 233 20.36 11.28 -7.44
N GLY A 234 21.32 10.35 -7.30
CA GLY A 234 22.55 10.31 -8.09
C GLY A 234 23.64 11.29 -7.64
N LYS A 235 23.42 12.08 -6.59
CA LYS A 235 24.46 12.96 -6.02
C LYS A 235 25.39 12.17 -5.09
N ASP A 236 26.53 12.78 -4.76
CA ASP A 236 27.47 12.22 -3.79
C ASP A 236 26.87 12.21 -2.38
N GLY A 237 26.90 11.05 -1.73
CA GLY A 237 26.57 10.88 -0.32
C GLY A 237 27.83 10.69 0.54
N ILE A 238 27.69 10.94 1.85
CA ILE A 238 28.79 10.80 2.85
C ILE A 238 29.05 9.31 3.23
N GLY A 239 28.30 8.38 2.62
CA GLY A 239 28.39 6.95 2.92
C GLY A 239 29.77 6.33 2.65
N MET A 240 29.98 5.12 3.16
CA MET A 240 31.24 4.37 3.00
C MET A 240 31.25 3.55 1.70
N LYS A 241 32.38 3.53 0.98
CA LYS A 241 32.63 2.70 -0.22
C LYS A 241 32.80 1.22 0.11
N GLY A 242 32.66 0.33 -0.89
CA GLY A 242 32.99 -1.10 -0.79
C GLY A 242 31.86 -1.99 -0.29
N GLY A 243 32.16 -3.23 0.09
CA GLY A 243 31.15 -4.22 0.54
C GLY A 243 30.38 -4.85 -0.63
N ARG A 244 29.73 -6.00 -0.40
CA ARG A 244 28.97 -6.73 -1.43
C ARG A 244 27.48 -6.56 -1.22
N SER A 245 26.75 -6.18 -2.26
CA SER A 245 25.29 -6.05 -2.25
C SER A 245 24.60 -7.31 -2.78
N TRP A 246 23.37 -7.55 -2.35
CA TRP A 246 22.51 -8.59 -2.94
C TRP A 246 21.84 -8.14 -4.25
N CYS A 247 21.70 -6.83 -4.45
CA CYS A 247 21.10 -6.22 -5.62
C CYS A 247 22.07 -5.26 -6.32
N ARG A 248 21.86 -5.02 -7.62
CA ARG A 248 22.66 -4.06 -8.39
C ARG A 248 22.33 -2.64 -7.95
N LYS A 249 21.04 -2.38 -7.71
CA LYS A 249 20.55 -1.11 -7.17
C LYS A 249 20.37 -1.20 -5.66
N TRP A 250 21.46 -1.35 -4.93
CA TRP A 250 21.48 -1.60 -3.48
C TRP A 250 20.96 -0.46 -2.57
N LEU A 251 20.42 0.63 -3.14
CA LEU A 251 19.68 1.67 -2.42
C LEU A 251 18.21 1.71 -2.80
N LYS A 252 17.77 0.87 -3.74
CA LYS A 252 16.39 0.81 -4.20
C LYS A 252 15.68 -0.37 -3.55
N PHE A 253 14.56 -0.08 -2.92
CA PHE A 253 13.73 -1.09 -2.29
C PHE A 253 12.72 -1.66 -3.29
N ASP A 254 13.09 -2.74 -3.97
CA ASP A 254 12.23 -3.44 -4.92
C ASP A 254 12.45 -4.97 -4.88
N ASN A 255 11.85 -5.70 -5.81
CA ASN A 255 11.92 -7.16 -5.86
C ASN A 255 13.17 -7.73 -6.56
N GLU A 256 14.20 -6.91 -6.88
CA GLU A 256 15.41 -7.38 -7.57
C GLU A 256 16.09 -8.54 -6.82
N TYR A 257 16.07 -8.51 -5.48
CA TYR A 257 16.60 -9.58 -4.63
C TYR A 257 16.01 -10.96 -4.96
N PHE A 258 14.68 -11.04 -5.03
CA PHE A 258 13.98 -12.30 -5.31
C PHE A 258 14.18 -12.76 -6.75
N VAL A 259 14.28 -11.82 -7.70
CA VAL A 259 14.61 -12.12 -9.09
C VAL A 259 15.99 -12.78 -9.17
N ASN A 260 17.00 -12.16 -8.55
CA ASN A 260 18.39 -12.64 -8.59
C ASN A 260 18.55 -14.04 -8.00
N ILE A 261 18.04 -14.29 -6.78
CA ILE A 261 18.19 -15.62 -6.14
C ILE A 261 17.40 -16.71 -6.88
N LEU A 262 16.29 -16.36 -7.55
CA LEU A 262 15.51 -17.30 -8.34
C LEU A 262 16.19 -17.62 -9.68
N GLU A 263 16.88 -16.65 -10.29
CA GLU A 263 17.71 -16.85 -11.48
C GLU A 263 18.90 -17.76 -11.18
N ASP A 264 19.62 -17.52 -10.07
CA ASP A 264 20.71 -18.38 -9.60
C ASP A 264 20.22 -19.82 -9.37
N ALA A 265 19.06 -20.00 -8.74
CA ALA A 265 18.46 -21.31 -8.52
C ALA A 265 18.12 -22.03 -9.84
N LYS A 266 17.59 -21.30 -10.84
CA LYS A 266 17.28 -21.85 -12.17
C LYS A 266 18.55 -22.24 -12.92
N ALA A 267 19.60 -21.43 -12.82
CA ALA A 267 20.89 -21.68 -13.45
C ALA A 267 21.74 -22.73 -12.70
N LYS A 268 21.33 -23.14 -11.50
CA LYS A 268 22.10 -24.01 -10.58
C LYS A 268 23.52 -23.49 -10.31
N SER A 269 23.71 -22.20 -10.49
CA SER A 269 24.99 -21.50 -10.39
C SER A 269 24.71 -20.01 -10.28
N LYS A 270 25.66 -19.27 -9.73
CA LYS A 270 25.54 -17.83 -9.58
C LYS A 270 25.59 -17.16 -10.95
N THR A 271 24.54 -16.44 -11.31
CA THR A 271 24.41 -15.73 -12.59
C THR A 271 25.22 -14.43 -12.63
N ASP A 272 25.47 -13.84 -11.45
CA ASP A 272 26.21 -12.60 -11.29
C ASP A 272 27.19 -12.68 -10.11
N ASN A 273 28.47 -12.88 -10.41
CA ASN A 273 29.52 -12.99 -9.39
C ASN A 273 29.69 -11.70 -8.55
N GLY A 274 29.17 -10.56 -9.03
CA GLY A 274 29.19 -9.27 -8.34
C GLY A 274 28.12 -9.11 -7.25
N LEU A 275 27.15 -10.03 -7.16
CA LEU A 275 26.12 -10.00 -6.12
C LEU A 275 26.49 -10.89 -4.93
N LEU A 276 25.85 -10.69 -3.79
CA LEU A 276 25.98 -11.53 -2.59
C LEU A 276 24.79 -12.48 -2.51
N VAL A 277 25.05 -13.74 -2.18
CA VAL A 277 24.04 -14.73 -1.82
C VAL A 277 24.62 -15.51 -0.65
N LEU A 278 23.94 -15.50 0.48
CA LEU A 278 24.29 -16.25 1.68
C LEU A 278 23.56 -17.60 1.68
N GLU A 279 23.98 -18.51 2.56
CA GLU A 279 23.27 -19.79 2.75
C GLU A 279 21.80 -19.57 3.12
N SER A 280 21.52 -18.58 3.98
CA SER A 280 20.15 -18.19 4.34
C SER A 280 19.35 -17.62 3.17
N ASP A 281 20.00 -17.01 2.17
CA ASP A 281 19.31 -16.53 0.96
C ASP A 281 19.01 -17.71 0.01
N ASN A 282 19.99 -18.60 -0.17
CA ASN A 282 19.85 -19.79 -1.01
C ASN A 282 18.77 -20.74 -0.47
N CYS A 283 18.61 -20.83 0.85
CA CYS A 283 17.58 -21.70 1.43
C CYS A 283 16.16 -21.27 1.06
N LEU A 284 15.92 -19.99 0.74
CA LEU A 284 14.60 -19.48 0.34
C LEU A 284 14.11 -20.06 -0.99
N VAL A 285 15.04 -20.49 -1.85
CA VAL A 285 14.73 -21.07 -3.17
C VAL A 285 14.86 -22.59 -3.21
N THR A 286 15.55 -23.20 -2.24
CA THR A 286 15.65 -24.66 -2.11
C THR A 286 14.56 -25.26 -1.24
N ASP A 287 14.08 -24.54 -0.21
CA ASP A 287 12.95 -24.98 0.61
C ASP A 287 11.63 -24.79 -0.16
N PRO A 288 10.81 -25.84 -0.36
CA PRO A 288 9.60 -25.74 -1.17
C PRO A 288 8.56 -24.74 -0.63
N SER A 289 8.46 -24.59 0.70
CA SER A 289 7.48 -23.69 1.30
C SER A 289 7.90 -22.23 1.18
N PHE A 290 9.20 -21.93 1.30
CA PHE A 290 9.73 -20.59 1.04
C PHE A 290 9.70 -20.25 -0.45
N ARG A 291 10.09 -21.19 -1.31
CA ARG A 291 10.24 -20.99 -2.76
C ARG A 291 8.98 -20.44 -3.40
N LYS A 292 7.80 -20.91 -2.99
CA LYS A 292 6.52 -20.43 -3.54
C LYS A 292 6.34 -18.92 -3.37
N TYR A 293 6.80 -18.35 -2.25
CA TYR A 293 6.72 -16.90 -1.99
C TYR A 293 7.80 -16.14 -2.73
N VAL A 294 9.01 -16.70 -2.84
CA VAL A 294 10.08 -16.12 -3.69
C VAL A 294 9.60 -16.00 -5.14
N GLU A 295 8.94 -17.03 -5.68
CA GLU A 295 8.40 -17.01 -7.04
C GLU A 295 7.27 -15.98 -7.23
N ILE A 296 6.45 -15.73 -6.20
CA ILE A 296 5.44 -14.68 -6.21
C ILE A 296 6.11 -13.31 -6.22
N TYR A 297 7.04 -13.06 -5.29
CA TYR A 297 7.70 -11.76 -5.14
C TYR A 297 8.59 -11.40 -6.31
N ALA A 298 9.29 -12.38 -6.91
CA ALA A 298 10.06 -12.16 -8.13
C ALA A 298 9.19 -11.73 -9.33
N LYS A 299 7.92 -12.15 -9.38
CA LYS A 299 6.98 -11.80 -10.46
C LYS A 299 6.17 -10.53 -10.18
N ASP A 300 5.90 -10.26 -8.91
CA ASP A 300 5.02 -9.17 -8.48
C ASP A 300 5.68 -8.35 -7.36
N ASN A 301 6.29 -7.24 -7.77
CA ASN A 301 6.89 -6.27 -6.84
C ASN A 301 5.86 -5.69 -5.86
N ASN A 302 4.62 -5.44 -6.29
CA ASN A 302 3.62 -4.84 -5.39
C ASN A 302 3.19 -5.83 -4.31
N LYS A 303 3.06 -7.11 -4.66
CA LYS A 303 2.78 -8.16 -3.67
C LYS A 303 3.90 -8.27 -2.65
N PHE A 304 5.16 -8.20 -3.09
CA PHE A 304 6.31 -8.12 -2.18
C PHE A 304 6.22 -6.91 -1.25
N LEU A 305 6.05 -5.70 -1.78
CA LEU A 305 6.02 -4.48 -0.97
C LEU A 305 4.88 -4.51 0.06
N CYS A 306 3.71 -5.04 -0.32
CA CYS A 306 2.56 -5.20 0.59
C CYS A 306 2.88 -6.16 1.74
N ASP A 307 3.39 -7.35 1.43
CA ASP A 307 3.70 -8.36 2.46
C ASP A 307 4.87 -7.93 3.34
N TYR A 308 5.88 -7.26 2.77
CA TYR A 308 6.99 -6.69 3.54
C TYR A 308 6.47 -5.64 4.52
N ALA A 309 5.57 -4.75 4.09
CA ALA A 309 4.98 -3.74 4.96
C ALA A 309 4.29 -4.40 6.16
N GLN A 310 3.44 -5.39 5.91
CA GLN A 310 2.71 -6.12 6.97
C GLN A 310 3.67 -6.80 7.96
N ALA A 311 4.68 -7.51 7.45
CA ALA A 311 5.64 -8.22 8.29
C ALA A 311 6.54 -7.25 9.08
N HIS A 312 6.97 -6.14 8.50
CA HIS A 312 7.80 -5.12 9.16
C HIS A 312 7.00 -4.35 10.21
N ILE A 313 5.73 -3.99 9.92
CA ILE A 313 4.83 -3.39 10.92
C ILE A 313 4.66 -4.34 12.10
N LYS A 314 4.36 -5.61 11.84
CA LYS A 314 4.26 -6.65 12.88
C LYS A 314 5.53 -6.72 13.71
N LEU A 315 6.70 -6.84 13.07
CA LEU A 315 8.01 -6.86 13.73
C LEU A 315 8.18 -5.66 14.68
N SER A 316 7.90 -4.46 14.19
CA SER A 316 8.11 -3.21 14.94
C SER A 316 7.21 -3.08 16.18
N GLN A 317 6.25 -3.99 16.38
CA GLN A 317 5.26 -3.94 17.45
C GLN A 317 5.31 -5.15 18.39
N LEU A 318 6.19 -6.11 18.13
CA LEU A 318 6.26 -7.34 18.94
C LEU A 318 6.66 -7.04 20.38
N GLY A 319 5.86 -7.49 21.36
CA GLY A 319 6.18 -7.33 22.78
C GLY A 319 6.17 -5.90 23.33
N CYS A 320 5.88 -4.89 22.51
CA CYS A 320 5.92 -3.48 22.93
C CYS A 320 5.00 -3.23 24.12
N GLN A 321 5.54 -2.55 25.13
CA GLN A 321 4.73 -1.84 26.11
C GLN A 321 4.54 -0.41 25.64
N TYR A 322 3.30 0.05 25.60
CA TYR A 322 2.97 1.41 25.19
C TYR A 322 2.69 2.30 26.39
N ILE A 323 2.95 3.60 26.23
CA ILE A 323 2.57 4.64 27.20
C ILE A 323 1.06 4.90 27.20
N VAL A 324 0.36 4.49 26.14
CA VAL A 324 -1.10 4.48 26.00
C VAL A 324 -1.53 3.13 25.46
N ASP A 325 -2.61 2.56 26.01
CA ASP A 325 -3.15 1.28 25.56
C ASP A 325 -3.41 1.29 24.04
N GLY A 326 -2.83 0.32 23.35
CA GLY A 326 -2.97 0.19 21.89
C GLY A 326 -2.03 1.06 21.05
N GLY A 327 -1.20 1.92 21.65
CA GLY A 327 -0.21 2.77 20.98
C GLY A 327 -0.79 4.01 20.29
N ILE A 328 0.09 4.83 19.72
CA ILE A 328 -0.21 6.11 19.05
C ILE A 328 0.08 5.99 17.56
N ASN A 329 -0.86 6.40 16.70
CA ASN A 329 -0.63 6.51 15.27
C ASN A 329 -0.35 7.98 14.92
N ILE A 330 0.70 8.25 14.14
CA ILE A 330 1.13 9.63 13.86
C ILE A 330 0.69 10.18 12.50
N GLY A 331 0.04 9.35 11.68
CA GLY A 331 -0.31 9.68 10.30
C GLY A 331 0.93 10.03 9.46
N SER A 332 0.73 10.45 8.22
CA SER A 332 1.83 10.87 7.34
C SER A 332 2.43 12.22 7.78
N THR A 333 3.76 12.31 7.85
CA THR A 333 4.51 13.44 8.44
C THR A 333 5.00 14.50 7.45
N SER A 334 4.58 14.48 6.17
CA SER A 334 5.16 15.35 5.13
C SER A 334 4.22 16.45 4.60
N LYS A 335 4.68 17.71 4.60
CA LYS A 335 4.21 18.74 3.64
C LYS A 335 4.67 18.36 2.21
N PRO A 336 3.90 18.68 1.16
CA PRO A 336 4.05 18.05 -0.16
C PRO A 336 5.11 18.75 -1.02
N VAL A 337 6.10 17.99 -1.50
CA VAL A 337 6.91 18.28 -2.71
C VAL A 337 6.97 16.97 -3.52
N PRO A 338 6.83 17.01 -4.86
CA PRO A 338 6.25 15.91 -5.63
C PRO A 338 7.26 14.89 -6.16
N ALA A 339 6.89 13.61 -6.06
CA ALA A 339 7.27 12.51 -6.95
C ALA A 339 6.06 11.55 -7.06
N PRO A 340 5.96 10.70 -8.10
CA PRO A 340 4.75 10.48 -8.87
C PRO A 340 3.58 9.93 -8.05
N ALA A 341 2.43 10.58 -8.25
CA ALA A 341 1.17 10.42 -7.56
C ALA A 341 0.82 8.98 -7.19
N ASN A 342 0.55 8.73 -5.91
CA ASN A 342 -0.46 7.82 -5.37
C ASN A 342 -0.73 8.25 -3.92
N ALA A 343 -1.80 9.03 -3.72
CA ALA A 343 -2.14 9.64 -2.45
C ALA A 343 -2.68 8.63 -1.42
N GLU A 344 -2.44 8.91 -0.13
CA GLU A 344 -3.10 8.27 1.01
C GLU A 344 -4.55 8.73 1.14
N VAL A 345 -5.42 7.77 1.51
CA VAL A 345 -6.85 7.98 1.77
C VAL A 345 -6.97 8.68 3.12
N VAL A 346 -7.41 9.95 3.13
CA VAL A 346 -7.75 10.65 4.39
C VAL A 346 -8.93 9.93 5.05
N ARG A 347 -8.71 9.26 6.19
CA ARG A 347 -9.71 8.48 6.95
C ARG A 347 -10.07 9.20 8.25
N PRO A 348 -11.20 9.93 8.33
CA PRO A 348 -11.72 10.38 9.62
C PRO A 348 -12.42 9.22 10.34
N ALA A 349 -12.34 9.22 11.67
CA ALA A 349 -13.18 8.35 12.50
C ALA A 349 -14.66 8.76 12.33
N ALA A 350 -15.55 7.76 12.29
CA ALA A 350 -16.99 8.00 12.22
C ALA A 350 -17.43 8.88 13.42
N PRO A 351 -18.23 9.95 13.20
CA PRO A 351 -18.78 10.71 14.31
C PRO A 351 -19.68 9.81 15.16
N ALA A 352 -19.55 9.90 16.48
CA ALA A 352 -20.45 9.23 17.41
C ALA A 352 -21.91 9.63 17.10
N SER A 353 -22.81 8.66 17.08
CA SER A 353 -24.24 8.89 16.88
C SER A 353 -24.76 9.85 17.94
N GLY A 354 -25.15 11.08 17.53
CA GLY A 354 -25.82 12.01 18.43
C GLY A 354 -25.63 13.51 18.17
N GLN A 355 -24.69 13.95 17.32
CA GLN A 355 -24.46 15.40 17.07
C GLN A 355 -24.03 15.72 15.63
N VAL A 356 -24.66 15.13 14.60
CA VAL A 356 -24.37 15.58 13.22
C VAL A 356 -25.29 16.74 12.85
N ASP A 357 -24.69 17.89 12.57
CA ASP A 357 -25.38 19.02 11.95
C ASP A 357 -25.77 18.65 10.50
N THR A 358 -27.01 18.20 10.33
CA THR A 358 -27.54 17.76 9.04
C THR A 358 -27.65 18.89 8.02
N VAL A 359 -27.79 20.14 8.49
CA VAL A 359 -27.83 21.33 7.62
C VAL A 359 -26.44 21.59 7.06
N GLN A 360 -25.41 21.53 7.90
CA GLN A 360 -24.02 21.66 7.44
C GLN A 360 -23.63 20.48 6.54
N TYR A 361 -24.06 19.25 6.87
CA TYR A 361 -23.80 18.07 6.03
C TYR A 361 -24.39 18.22 4.62
N SER A 362 -25.65 18.69 4.50
CA SER A 362 -26.28 18.98 3.20
C SER A 362 -25.52 20.06 2.42
N LYS A 363 -25.06 21.13 3.08
CA LYS A 363 -24.21 22.16 2.45
C LYS A 363 -22.89 21.57 1.94
N ASP A 364 -22.25 20.73 2.74
CA ASP A 364 -20.99 20.07 2.40
C ASP A 364 -21.18 19.14 1.19
N ILE A 365 -22.27 18.36 1.14
CA ILE A 365 -22.62 17.53 -0.03
C ILE A 365 -22.78 18.39 -1.30
N LYS A 366 -23.53 19.49 -1.24
CA LYS A 366 -23.72 20.39 -2.39
C LYS A 366 -22.41 21.01 -2.87
N ALA A 367 -21.56 21.47 -1.95
CA ALA A 367 -20.26 22.06 -2.27
C ALA A 367 -19.30 21.01 -2.85
N MET A 368 -19.22 19.83 -2.22
CA MET A 368 -18.43 18.70 -2.69
C MET A 368 -18.86 18.25 -4.08
N ALA A 369 -20.17 18.20 -4.37
CA ALA A 369 -20.69 17.84 -5.69
C ALA A 369 -20.18 18.77 -6.80
N ALA A 370 -20.10 20.08 -6.52
CA ALA A 370 -19.56 21.05 -7.47
C ALA A 370 -18.06 20.80 -7.75
N GLU A 371 -17.27 20.54 -6.71
CA GLU A 371 -15.85 20.22 -6.86
C GLU A 371 -15.59 18.87 -7.55
N LEU A 372 -16.39 17.85 -7.23
CA LEU A 372 -16.35 16.54 -7.89
C LEU A 372 -16.64 16.70 -9.37
N THR A 373 -17.70 17.45 -9.73
CA THR A 373 -18.06 17.72 -11.13
C THR A 373 -16.91 18.41 -11.86
N ALA A 374 -16.30 19.44 -11.26
CA ALA A 374 -15.16 20.14 -11.87
C ALA A 374 -13.92 19.24 -12.04
N MET A 375 -13.67 18.32 -11.10
CA MET A 375 -12.59 17.35 -11.20
C MET A 375 -12.85 16.31 -12.29
N ILE A 376 -14.08 15.79 -12.36
CA ILE A 376 -14.51 14.81 -13.36
C ILE A 376 -14.34 15.40 -14.77
N ASP A 377 -14.84 16.62 -14.95
CA ASP A 377 -14.73 17.38 -16.19
C ASP A 377 -13.25 17.57 -16.60
N ARG A 378 -12.40 18.03 -15.68
CA ARG A 378 -10.97 18.28 -15.93
C ARG A 378 -10.19 17.00 -16.25
N LEU A 379 -10.44 15.92 -15.51
CA LEU A 379 -9.71 14.66 -15.64
C LEU A 379 -10.33 13.69 -16.66
N ASN A 380 -11.49 14.02 -17.20
CA ASN A 380 -12.25 13.18 -18.13
C ASN A 380 -12.38 11.74 -17.60
N CYS A 381 -12.85 11.62 -16.36
CA CYS A 381 -12.77 10.39 -15.57
C CYS A 381 -14.13 9.79 -15.20
N ASP A 382 -15.23 10.21 -15.83
CA ASP A 382 -16.58 9.71 -15.57
C ASP A 382 -16.66 8.18 -15.45
N PRO A 383 -16.12 7.39 -16.40
CA PRO A 383 -16.36 5.96 -16.38
C PRO A 383 -15.66 5.23 -15.23
N ILE A 384 -14.47 5.70 -14.82
CA ILE A 384 -13.76 5.07 -13.71
C ILE A 384 -14.38 5.43 -12.36
N ILE A 385 -14.99 6.62 -12.24
CA ILE A 385 -15.72 7.04 -11.05
C ILE A 385 -17.03 6.25 -10.90
N VAL A 386 -17.81 6.09 -11.98
CA VAL A 386 -19.03 5.27 -11.96
C VAL A 386 -18.70 3.81 -11.66
N ARG A 387 -17.63 3.26 -12.28
CA ARG A 387 -17.16 1.90 -11.96
C ARG A 387 -16.75 1.77 -10.50
N PHE A 388 -16.04 2.75 -9.93
CA PHE A 388 -15.61 2.69 -8.53
C PHE A 388 -16.80 2.57 -7.57
N ALA A 389 -17.84 3.38 -7.76
CA ALA A 389 -19.05 3.31 -6.95
C ALA A 389 -19.87 2.04 -7.18
N TRP A 390 -19.95 1.56 -8.43
CA TRP A 390 -20.58 0.27 -8.74
C TRP A 390 -19.91 -0.87 -7.97
N HIS A 391 -18.57 -0.89 -7.93
CA HIS A 391 -17.83 -1.97 -7.29
C HIS A 391 -17.96 -1.95 -5.75
N ASP A 392 -18.11 -0.78 -5.13
CA ASP A 392 -18.44 -0.66 -3.69
C ASP A 392 -19.84 -1.25 -3.43
N SER A 393 -20.85 -0.73 -4.12
CA SER A 393 -22.26 -1.10 -3.93
C SER A 393 -22.58 -2.53 -4.38
N GLY A 394 -21.88 -3.05 -5.38
CA GLY A 394 -22.11 -4.33 -6.03
C GLY A 394 -21.83 -5.54 -5.14
N THR A 395 -21.14 -5.34 -4.02
CA THR A 395 -20.81 -6.40 -3.06
C THR A 395 -21.98 -6.80 -2.17
N TYR A 396 -23.11 -6.07 -2.23
CA TYR A 396 -24.24 -6.26 -1.33
C TYR A 396 -24.82 -7.68 -1.35
N ASP A 397 -25.11 -8.22 -0.17
CA ASP A 397 -25.84 -9.46 0.06
C ASP A 397 -26.94 -9.24 1.09
N LYS A 398 -28.20 -9.30 0.65
CA LYS A 398 -29.38 -9.06 1.50
C LYS A 398 -29.56 -10.11 2.62
N SER A 399 -28.87 -11.25 2.53
CA SER A 399 -28.99 -12.32 3.52
C SER A 399 -28.10 -12.14 4.74
N LEU A 400 -27.19 -11.15 4.72
CA LEU A 400 -26.22 -10.89 5.77
C LEU A 400 -26.56 -9.61 6.54
N PRO A 401 -26.15 -9.50 7.82
CA PRO A 401 -26.26 -8.26 8.56
C PRO A 401 -25.18 -7.26 8.13
N TRP A 402 -25.40 -5.98 8.46
CA TRP A 402 -24.35 -4.97 8.37
C TRP A 402 -23.28 -5.20 9.45
N PRO A 403 -21.97 -5.01 9.14
CA PRO A 403 -21.40 -4.59 7.85
C PRO A 403 -21.09 -5.71 6.85
N GLN A 404 -21.24 -6.99 7.24
CA GLN A 404 -20.85 -8.15 6.41
C GLN A 404 -21.66 -8.29 5.10
N CYS A 405 -22.82 -7.65 5.04
CA CYS A 405 -23.61 -7.56 3.81
C CYS A 405 -22.91 -6.80 2.69
N GLY A 406 -21.90 -5.98 2.96
CA GLY A 406 -21.28 -5.11 1.95
C GLY A 406 -22.25 -4.03 1.45
N GLY A 407 -22.06 -3.56 0.23
CA GLY A 407 -22.86 -2.48 -0.36
C GLY A 407 -22.17 -1.11 -0.28
N ALA A 408 -22.94 -0.04 -0.45
CA ALA A 408 -22.45 1.33 -0.55
C ALA A 408 -21.97 1.84 0.83
N SER A 409 -20.77 1.38 1.20
CA SER A 409 -20.28 1.29 2.57
C SER A 409 -18.91 1.95 2.73
N GLY A 410 -18.28 2.33 1.63
CA GLY A 410 -16.92 2.83 1.60
C GLY A 410 -15.87 1.73 1.78
N GLY A 411 -16.26 0.45 1.75
CA GLY A 411 -15.34 -0.68 1.87
C GLY A 411 -14.28 -0.72 0.77
N ILE A 412 -14.62 -0.27 -0.43
CA ILE A 412 -13.70 -0.27 -1.57
C ILE A 412 -12.47 0.65 -1.39
N ILE A 413 -12.39 1.47 -0.33
CA ILE A 413 -11.18 2.29 -0.06
C ILE A 413 -10.09 1.50 0.68
N TYR A 414 -10.41 0.32 1.19
CA TYR A 414 -9.48 -0.53 1.93
C TYR A 414 -8.72 -1.45 0.97
N ASP A 415 -7.43 -1.64 1.24
CA ASP A 415 -6.54 -2.41 0.36
C ASP A 415 -7.01 -3.86 0.20
N VAL A 416 -7.61 -4.46 1.24
CA VAL A 416 -8.17 -5.82 1.18
C VAL A 416 -9.22 -5.95 0.08
N GLU A 417 -10.12 -4.98 -0.06
CA GLU A 417 -11.14 -5.00 -1.10
C GLU A 417 -10.60 -4.49 -2.44
N LEU A 418 -9.73 -3.47 -2.45
CA LEU A 418 -9.07 -2.99 -3.68
C LEU A 418 -8.21 -4.07 -4.35
N ALA A 419 -7.66 -4.99 -3.57
CA ALA A 419 -6.85 -6.09 -4.06
C ALA A 419 -7.67 -7.19 -4.74
N HIS A 420 -9.01 -7.20 -4.61
CA HIS A 420 -9.85 -8.13 -5.35
C HIS A 420 -9.62 -7.96 -6.86
N GLY A 421 -9.54 -9.08 -7.59
CA GLY A 421 -9.22 -9.10 -9.02
C GLY A 421 -10.19 -8.28 -9.86
N ALA A 422 -11.48 -8.27 -9.50
CA ALA A 422 -12.50 -7.45 -10.16
C ALA A 422 -12.24 -5.93 -9.99
N ASN A 423 -11.53 -5.51 -8.94
CA ASN A 423 -11.22 -4.12 -8.62
C ASN A 423 -9.92 -3.63 -9.26
N ALA A 424 -9.30 -4.42 -10.14
CA ALA A 424 -8.12 -4.01 -10.89
C ALA A 424 -8.30 -2.63 -11.53
N GLY A 425 -7.29 -1.77 -11.40
CA GLY A 425 -7.27 -0.40 -11.92
C GLY A 425 -8.05 0.64 -11.11
N LEU A 426 -8.89 0.24 -10.15
CA LEU A 426 -9.69 1.15 -9.32
C LEU A 426 -8.94 1.98 -8.26
N PRO A 427 -7.71 1.63 -7.80
CA PRO A 427 -6.93 2.55 -6.97
C PRO A 427 -6.69 3.93 -7.61
N LYS A 428 -6.89 4.07 -8.92
CA LYS A 428 -6.84 5.35 -9.63
C LYS A 428 -8.04 6.25 -9.34
N ALA A 429 -9.25 5.70 -9.23
CA ALA A 429 -10.44 6.48 -8.87
C ALA A 429 -10.32 7.05 -7.45
N LEU A 430 -9.84 6.23 -6.52
CA LEU A 430 -9.57 6.65 -5.14
C LEU A 430 -8.63 7.86 -5.08
N LYS A 431 -7.56 7.86 -5.88
CA LYS A 431 -6.60 8.98 -5.99
C LYS A 431 -7.22 10.27 -6.51
N PHE A 432 -8.25 10.18 -7.33
CA PHE A 432 -8.97 11.36 -7.82
C PHE A 432 -9.89 11.95 -6.75
N LEU A 433 -10.50 11.09 -5.93
CA LEU A 433 -11.45 11.50 -4.89
C LEU A 433 -10.75 12.04 -3.63
N GLN A 434 -9.58 11.51 -3.29
CA GLN A 434 -8.82 11.86 -2.07
C GLN A 434 -8.63 13.37 -1.83
N PRO A 435 -8.17 14.19 -2.81
CA PRO A 435 -7.95 15.61 -2.58
C PRO A 435 -9.25 16.38 -2.29
N ILE A 436 -10.38 15.90 -2.82
CA ILE A 436 -11.69 16.51 -2.59
C ILE A 436 -12.22 16.04 -1.24
N LYS A 437 -12.20 14.72 -0.95
CA LYS A 437 -12.58 14.17 0.36
C LYS A 437 -11.90 14.89 1.52
N ALA A 438 -10.61 15.19 1.38
CA ALA A 438 -9.83 15.88 2.40
C ALA A 438 -10.40 17.26 2.80
N LYS A 439 -11.11 17.94 1.90
CA LYS A 439 -11.75 19.24 2.16
C LYS A 439 -13.08 19.11 2.89
N TYR A 440 -13.71 17.94 2.86
CA TYR A 440 -15.01 17.64 3.45
C TYR A 440 -14.87 16.48 4.45
N PRO A 441 -14.18 16.69 5.58
CA PRO A 441 -13.90 15.63 6.55
C PRO A 441 -15.16 15.03 7.16
N ASN A 442 -16.25 15.81 7.24
CA ASN A 442 -17.52 15.38 7.81
C ASN A 442 -18.30 14.44 6.86
N VAL A 443 -18.12 14.56 5.55
CA VAL A 443 -18.78 13.68 4.57
C VAL A 443 -18.06 12.33 4.56
N SER A 444 -18.78 11.22 4.71
CA SER A 444 -18.18 9.88 4.72
C SER A 444 -17.55 9.50 3.38
N TRP A 445 -16.67 8.50 3.38
CA TRP A 445 -16.17 7.91 2.14
C TRP A 445 -17.29 7.26 1.32
N ALA A 446 -18.20 6.55 1.98
CA ALA A 446 -19.39 5.98 1.38
C ALA A 446 -20.19 7.04 0.61
N ASP A 447 -20.46 8.20 1.21
CA ASP A 447 -21.13 9.30 0.50
C ASP A 447 -20.26 9.92 -0.58
N THR A 448 -18.96 10.10 -0.35
CA THR A 448 -18.05 10.69 -1.34
C THR A 448 -18.04 9.87 -2.63
N ILE A 449 -17.98 8.55 -2.52
CA ILE A 449 -17.94 7.61 -3.64
C ILE A 449 -19.25 7.66 -4.42
N GLN A 450 -20.40 7.53 -3.73
CA GLN A 450 -21.70 7.52 -4.38
C GLN A 450 -22.06 8.90 -4.95
N LEU A 451 -21.71 10.00 -4.27
CA LEU A 451 -21.87 11.36 -4.78
C LEU A 451 -21.05 11.60 -6.05
N ALA A 452 -19.80 11.13 -6.08
CA ALA A 452 -18.95 11.25 -7.26
C ALA A 452 -19.53 10.50 -8.46
N SER A 453 -20.10 9.32 -8.24
CA SER A 453 -20.82 8.56 -9.27
C SER A 453 -22.02 9.32 -9.82
N ALA A 454 -22.84 9.91 -8.93
CA ALA A 454 -23.99 10.71 -9.34
C ALA A 454 -23.57 11.95 -10.16
N CYS A 455 -22.50 12.64 -9.75
CA CYS A 455 -21.90 13.73 -10.52
C CYS A 455 -21.41 13.25 -11.91
N ALA A 456 -20.73 12.11 -11.97
CA ALA A 456 -20.22 11.55 -13.22
C ALA A 456 -21.36 11.17 -14.18
N VAL A 457 -22.39 10.45 -13.70
CA VAL A 457 -23.58 10.09 -14.51
C VAL A 457 -24.23 11.35 -15.09
N LYS A 458 -24.46 12.38 -14.28
CA LYS A 458 -25.02 13.65 -14.75
C LYS A 458 -24.11 14.35 -15.77
N HIS A 459 -22.81 14.38 -15.51
CA HIS A 459 -21.82 15.07 -16.36
C HIS A 459 -21.73 14.46 -17.77
N CYS A 460 -21.81 13.13 -17.89
CA CYS A 460 -21.86 12.46 -19.19
C CYS A 460 -23.25 12.46 -19.86
N GLY A 461 -24.24 13.20 -19.32
CA GLY A 461 -25.57 13.38 -19.91
C GLY A 461 -26.65 12.40 -19.45
N GLY A 462 -26.36 11.62 -18.41
CA GLY A 462 -27.31 10.72 -17.76
C GLY A 462 -28.25 11.45 -16.80
N PRO A 463 -29.13 10.71 -16.10
CA PRO A 463 -30.09 11.30 -15.17
C PRO A 463 -29.43 12.02 -13.98
N ASP A 464 -30.07 13.07 -13.47
CA ASP A 464 -29.65 13.72 -12.22
C ASP A 464 -30.13 12.91 -11.01
N LEU A 465 -29.20 12.19 -10.38
CA LEU A 465 -29.50 11.26 -9.29
C LEU A 465 -29.51 11.94 -7.92
N ILE A 466 -28.73 13.02 -7.76
CA ILE A 466 -28.46 13.66 -6.46
C ILE A 466 -29.74 14.03 -5.70
N PRO A 467 -30.81 14.58 -6.33
CA PRO A 467 -32.05 14.94 -5.62
C PRO A 467 -32.80 13.75 -5.00
N TYR A 468 -32.51 12.54 -5.45
CA TYR A 468 -33.23 11.32 -5.05
C TYR A 468 -32.40 10.36 -4.19
N MET A 469 -31.11 10.65 -4.01
CA MET A 469 -30.22 9.87 -3.16
C MET A 469 -30.33 10.32 -1.70
N MET A 470 -30.21 9.35 -0.79
CA MET A 470 -29.99 9.62 0.63
C MET A 470 -28.49 9.66 0.93
N PHE A 471 -28.07 10.65 1.72
CA PHE A 471 -26.71 10.83 2.21
C PHE A 471 -26.67 10.68 3.75
N GLY A 472 -25.52 10.87 4.35
CA GLY A 472 -25.23 10.49 5.73
C GLY A 472 -24.92 9.01 5.88
N ARG A 473 -24.32 8.37 4.88
CA ARG A 473 -23.86 6.97 5.00
C ARG A 473 -22.76 6.87 6.04
N ARG A 474 -22.76 5.81 6.84
CA ARG A 474 -21.64 5.46 7.72
C ARG A 474 -20.60 4.68 6.92
N ASP A 475 -19.34 5.03 7.13
CA ASP A 475 -18.22 4.20 6.68
C ASP A 475 -18.15 2.94 7.54
N ILE A 476 -17.74 1.82 6.94
CA ILE A 476 -17.34 0.64 7.72
C ILE A 476 -16.12 0.96 8.59
N SER A 477 -15.97 0.22 9.70
CA SER A 477 -15.03 0.57 10.78
C SER A 477 -13.58 0.30 10.39
N GLY A 478 -13.35 -0.71 9.55
CA GLY A 478 -12.02 -1.19 9.21
C GLY A 478 -12.02 -2.22 8.07
N PRO A 479 -10.84 -2.66 7.63
CA PRO A 479 -10.69 -3.66 6.56
C PRO A 479 -11.32 -5.02 6.91
N GLU A 480 -11.45 -5.36 8.19
CA GLU A 480 -12.14 -6.57 8.66
C GLU A 480 -13.63 -6.60 8.33
N ASP A 481 -14.23 -5.44 8.10
CA ASP A 481 -15.62 -5.28 7.72
C ASP A 481 -15.82 -5.37 6.19
N CYS A 482 -14.74 -5.44 5.40
CA CYS A 482 -14.83 -5.55 3.95
C CYS A 482 -15.47 -6.88 3.52
N PRO A 483 -16.36 -6.86 2.52
CA PRO A 483 -16.96 -8.07 1.97
C PRO A 483 -15.88 -8.97 1.33
N PRO A 484 -16.04 -10.30 1.32
CA PRO A 484 -15.14 -11.20 0.64
C PRO A 484 -15.19 -11.02 -0.89
N GLU A 485 -14.11 -11.44 -1.56
CA GLU A 485 -14.03 -11.50 -3.02
C GLU A 485 -15.11 -12.42 -3.62
N GLY A 486 -15.43 -12.20 -4.91
CA GLY A 486 -16.33 -13.07 -5.68
C GLY A 486 -17.80 -12.65 -5.64
N ARG A 487 -18.11 -11.49 -5.07
CA ARG A 487 -19.48 -10.95 -5.03
C ARG A 487 -19.89 -10.12 -6.24
N LEU A 488 -18.95 -9.77 -7.12
CA LEU A 488 -19.18 -8.97 -8.33
C LEU A 488 -19.39 -9.88 -9.56
N PRO A 489 -20.10 -9.40 -10.60
CA PRO A 489 -20.36 -10.21 -11.79
C PRO A 489 -19.09 -10.44 -12.62
N ASN A 490 -19.04 -11.60 -13.26
CA ASN A 490 -18.10 -11.98 -14.32
C ASN A 490 -18.82 -11.81 -15.67
N PRO A 491 -18.09 -11.73 -16.79
CA PRO A 491 -18.68 -11.67 -18.12
C PRO A 491 -19.22 -13.04 -18.55
N GLU A 492 -20.18 -13.57 -17.81
CA GLU A 492 -20.86 -14.86 -18.04
C GLU A 492 -22.34 -14.61 -18.40
N GLY A 493 -23.05 -15.66 -18.81
CA GLY A 493 -24.43 -15.59 -19.24
C GLY A 493 -25.48 -15.17 -18.19
N ALA A 494 -26.75 -15.21 -18.62
CA ALA A 494 -27.87 -14.62 -17.90
C ALA A 494 -28.10 -15.19 -16.48
N ASP A 495 -27.87 -16.49 -16.29
CA ASP A 495 -28.01 -17.14 -14.98
C ASP A 495 -27.00 -16.61 -13.96
N HIS A 496 -25.79 -16.28 -14.38
CA HIS A 496 -24.79 -15.66 -13.52
C HIS A 496 -25.19 -14.23 -13.14
N LEU A 497 -25.65 -13.43 -14.11
CA LEU A 497 -26.16 -12.09 -13.83
C LEU A 497 -27.33 -12.14 -12.83
N ARG A 498 -28.30 -13.03 -13.03
CA ARG A 498 -29.40 -13.23 -12.07
C ARG A 498 -28.89 -13.65 -10.70
N LYS A 499 -27.97 -14.61 -10.62
CA LYS A 499 -27.37 -15.06 -9.35
C LYS A 499 -26.78 -13.89 -8.55
N ILE A 500 -26.02 -13.02 -9.21
CA ILE A 500 -25.37 -11.87 -8.55
C ILE A 500 -26.40 -10.81 -8.17
N PHE A 501 -27.27 -10.41 -9.09
CA PHE A 501 -28.17 -9.28 -8.88
C PHE A 501 -29.42 -9.63 -8.04
N TYR A 502 -29.92 -10.87 -8.10
CA TYR A 502 -31.06 -11.30 -7.27
C TYR A 502 -30.66 -11.46 -5.79
N ARG A 503 -29.39 -11.76 -5.52
CA ARG A 503 -28.79 -11.69 -4.17
C ARG A 503 -28.96 -10.29 -3.58
N MET A 504 -28.83 -9.27 -4.41
CA MET A 504 -29.00 -7.87 -4.01
C MET A 504 -30.46 -7.42 -3.98
N GLY A 505 -31.38 -8.20 -4.57
CA GLY A 505 -32.81 -7.87 -4.66
C GLY A 505 -33.22 -7.12 -5.93
N PHE A 506 -32.41 -7.17 -6.99
CA PHE A 506 -32.80 -6.64 -8.29
C PHE A 506 -33.63 -7.65 -9.10
N ASN A 507 -34.39 -7.14 -10.07
CA ASN A 507 -35.11 -7.92 -11.07
C ASN A 507 -34.45 -7.81 -12.46
N ASP A 508 -34.98 -8.53 -13.45
CA ASP A 508 -34.46 -8.54 -14.82
C ASP A 508 -34.41 -7.16 -15.48
N GLN A 509 -35.43 -6.31 -15.25
CA GLN A 509 -35.45 -4.95 -15.80
C GLN A 509 -34.30 -4.12 -15.24
N GLU A 510 -34.08 -4.19 -13.93
CA GLU A 510 -33.04 -3.44 -13.25
C GLU A 510 -31.63 -3.94 -13.63
N ILE A 511 -31.46 -5.25 -13.85
CA ILE A 511 -30.21 -5.83 -14.40
C ILE A 511 -29.91 -5.24 -15.77
N VAL A 512 -30.90 -5.25 -16.68
CA VAL A 512 -30.71 -4.72 -18.04
C VAL A 512 -30.48 -3.21 -18.00
N ALA A 513 -31.21 -2.47 -17.17
CA ALA A 513 -31.02 -1.04 -17.00
C ALA A 513 -29.60 -0.73 -16.52
N LEU A 514 -29.12 -1.37 -15.44
CA LEU A 514 -27.78 -1.16 -14.89
C LEU A 514 -26.66 -1.59 -15.86
N SER A 515 -26.92 -2.59 -16.71
CA SER A 515 -26.00 -2.96 -17.80
C SER A 515 -25.77 -1.82 -18.79
N GLY A 516 -26.71 -0.88 -18.89
CA GLY A 516 -26.55 0.38 -19.63
C GLY A 516 -25.42 1.28 -19.14
N GLY A 517 -24.82 1.00 -17.97
CA GLY A 517 -23.56 1.61 -17.56
C GLY A 517 -22.44 1.43 -18.60
N HIS A 518 -22.50 0.36 -19.42
CA HIS A 518 -21.57 0.13 -20.54
C HIS A 518 -21.66 1.18 -21.66
N THR A 519 -22.66 2.07 -21.69
CA THR A 519 -22.63 3.17 -22.67
C THR A 519 -21.40 4.04 -22.50
N ILE A 520 -20.88 4.15 -21.27
CA ILE A 520 -19.63 4.85 -20.99
C ILE A 520 -18.49 3.88 -20.66
N GLY A 521 -17.27 4.31 -20.95
CA GLY A 521 -16.06 3.61 -20.55
C GLY A 521 -15.49 2.65 -21.57
N ARG A 522 -14.38 2.04 -21.15
CA ARG A 522 -13.52 1.19 -21.97
C ARG A 522 -12.93 0.09 -21.11
N ALA A 523 -12.77 -1.08 -21.70
CA ALA A 523 -12.02 -2.17 -21.10
C ALA A 523 -10.55 -2.15 -21.53
N PHE A 524 -9.68 -2.53 -20.59
CA PHE A 524 -8.24 -2.69 -20.77
C PHE A 524 -7.82 -4.08 -20.28
N LYS A 525 -6.99 -4.76 -21.07
CA LYS A 525 -6.44 -6.08 -20.72
C LYS A 525 -5.89 -6.15 -19.29
N ASP A 526 -5.10 -5.15 -18.88
CA ASP A 526 -4.36 -5.20 -17.61
C ASP A 526 -5.12 -4.54 -16.44
N ARG A 527 -6.35 -4.03 -16.66
CA ARG A 527 -7.04 -3.16 -15.69
C ARG A 527 -8.56 -3.32 -15.62
N SER A 528 -9.16 -4.17 -16.46
CA SER A 528 -10.60 -4.42 -16.46
C SER A 528 -10.97 -5.82 -15.99
N GLY A 529 -10.02 -6.54 -15.36
CA GLY A 529 -10.23 -7.91 -14.93
C GLY A 529 -10.32 -8.88 -16.11
N VAL A 530 -11.02 -9.99 -15.90
CA VAL A 530 -11.13 -11.26 -16.69
C VAL A 530 -11.48 -11.17 -18.19
N VAL A 531 -11.38 -10.01 -18.83
CA VAL A 531 -11.80 -9.77 -20.23
C VAL A 531 -10.64 -9.94 -21.20
N LYS A 532 -10.54 -11.12 -21.83
CA LYS A 532 -9.52 -11.43 -22.85
C LYS A 532 -9.70 -10.58 -24.11
N GLU A 533 -10.93 -10.20 -24.41
CA GLU A 533 -11.38 -9.44 -25.57
C GLU A 533 -10.94 -7.97 -25.52
N ALA A 534 -10.47 -7.49 -24.36
CA ALA A 534 -9.93 -6.14 -24.16
C ALA A 534 -8.42 -6.04 -24.50
N ALA A 535 -7.82 -7.09 -25.07
CA ALA A 535 -6.43 -7.11 -25.51
C ALA A 535 -6.21 -6.24 -26.77
N GLY A 536 -5.63 -5.04 -26.62
CA GLY A 536 -5.22 -4.18 -27.73
C GLY A 536 -4.88 -2.74 -27.30
N SER A 537 -4.12 -2.02 -28.13
CA SER A 537 -3.69 -0.61 -27.92
C SER A 537 -4.81 0.42 -28.05
N GLY A 538 -6.04 -0.01 -28.35
CA GLY A 538 -7.23 0.80 -28.62
C GLY A 538 -7.85 0.52 -29.99
N THR A 539 -8.92 1.22 -30.34
CA THR A 539 -9.66 1.12 -31.61
C THR A 539 -9.78 2.48 -32.28
N GLN A 540 -10.43 2.57 -33.45
CA GLN A 540 -10.68 3.86 -34.13
C GLN A 540 -11.39 4.90 -33.24
N TYR A 541 -12.11 4.46 -32.18
CA TYR A 541 -12.78 5.33 -31.22
C TYR A 541 -11.91 5.73 -30.02
N THR A 542 -10.77 5.06 -29.81
CA THR A 542 -9.98 5.18 -28.58
C THR A 542 -8.45 5.34 -28.80
N ASN A 543 -7.99 5.28 -30.06
CA ASN A 543 -6.59 5.44 -30.49
C ASN A 543 -6.16 6.91 -30.70
N GLY A 544 -7.06 7.87 -30.57
CA GLY A 544 -6.77 9.30 -30.77
C GLY A 544 -5.66 9.84 -29.85
N THR A 545 -4.98 10.90 -30.28
CA THR A 545 -3.91 11.55 -29.50
C THR A 545 -4.40 12.30 -28.27
N TYR A 546 -5.70 12.58 -28.20
CA TYR A 546 -6.37 13.28 -27.11
C TYR A 546 -7.69 12.57 -26.80
N VAL A 547 -8.03 12.48 -25.51
CA VAL A 547 -9.32 11.94 -25.09
C VAL A 547 -10.28 13.11 -25.01
N ALA A 548 -11.11 13.27 -26.04
CA ALA A 548 -12.12 14.32 -26.13
C ALA A 548 -13.02 14.30 -24.88
N ARG A 549 -13.25 15.47 -24.29
CA ARG A 549 -14.28 15.70 -23.28
C ARG A 549 -15.67 15.65 -23.93
N ASN A 550 -16.73 15.57 -23.12
CA ASN A 550 -18.11 15.62 -23.63
C ASN A 550 -18.41 16.92 -24.42
N ASP A 551 -17.67 18.01 -24.16
CA ASP A 551 -17.73 19.28 -24.89
C ASP A 551 -16.81 19.36 -26.13
N GLY A 552 -16.16 18.26 -26.50
CA GLY A 552 -15.27 18.17 -27.67
C GLY A 552 -13.87 18.77 -27.47
N LYS A 553 -13.55 19.27 -26.28
CA LYS A 553 -12.22 19.81 -25.95
C LYS A 553 -11.24 18.73 -25.48
N ASP A 554 -9.96 19.08 -25.47
CA ASP A 554 -8.90 18.19 -24.96
C ASP A 554 -9.05 17.96 -23.44
N GLY A 555 -9.14 16.69 -23.04
CA GLY A 555 -9.13 16.25 -21.64
C GLY A 555 -7.85 15.49 -21.27
N ILE A 556 -7.54 15.44 -19.97
CA ILE A 556 -6.41 14.66 -19.43
C ILE A 556 -6.83 13.20 -19.25
N GLY A 557 -7.06 12.50 -20.36
CA GLY A 557 -7.48 11.09 -20.37
C GLY A 557 -6.40 10.13 -20.85
N MET A 558 -6.56 8.84 -20.54
CA MET A 558 -5.66 7.78 -20.99
C MET A 558 -6.04 7.28 -22.40
N LYS A 559 -5.07 7.08 -23.28
CA LYS A 559 -5.29 6.48 -24.61
C LYS A 559 -5.57 4.97 -24.53
N GLY A 560 -6.22 4.42 -25.55
CA GLY A 560 -6.34 2.97 -25.76
C GLY A 560 -7.57 2.31 -25.11
N GLY A 561 -7.58 0.99 -25.02
CA GLY A 561 -8.72 0.20 -24.52
C GLY A 561 -9.88 0.13 -25.52
N ARG A 562 -10.81 -0.79 -25.31
CA ARG A 562 -11.96 -1.01 -26.21
C ARG A 562 -13.26 -0.56 -25.52
N SER A 563 -14.04 0.29 -26.17
CA SER A 563 -15.35 0.73 -25.68
C SER A 563 -16.48 -0.14 -26.22
N TRP A 564 -17.61 -0.16 -25.52
CA TRP A 564 -18.87 -0.73 -26.00
C TRP A 564 -19.62 0.21 -26.95
N CYS A 565 -19.37 1.52 -26.84
CA CYS A 565 -19.98 2.55 -27.67
C CYS A 565 -18.95 3.41 -28.40
N ARG A 566 -19.37 4.04 -29.50
CA ARG A 566 -18.51 4.95 -30.26
C ARG A 566 -18.29 6.23 -29.46
N LYS A 567 -19.34 6.73 -28.80
CA LYS A 567 -19.31 7.89 -27.90
C LYS A 567 -19.22 7.46 -26.44
N TRP A 568 -18.14 6.78 -26.07
CA TRP A 568 -17.95 6.16 -24.75
C TRP A 568 -17.80 7.12 -23.55
N LEU A 569 -18.08 8.42 -23.73
CA LEU A 569 -18.19 9.43 -22.68
C LEU A 569 -19.58 10.08 -22.64
N LYS A 570 -20.53 9.52 -23.39
CA LYS A 570 -21.91 9.97 -23.46
C LYS A 570 -22.81 8.88 -22.87
N PHE A 571 -23.62 9.24 -21.90
CA PHE A 571 -24.56 8.36 -21.25
C PHE A 571 -25.91 8.44 -21.95
N ASP A 572 -26.06 7.59 -22.97
CA ASP A 572 -27.28 7.40 -23.74
C ASP A 572 -27.55 5.90 -23.98
N ASN A 573 -28.47 5.59 -24.88
CA ASN A 573 -28.85 4.22 -25.20
C ASN A 573 -28.03 3.55 -26.32
N GLU A 574 -26.90 4.14 -26.77
CA GLU A 574 -26.10 3.58 -27.88
C GLU A 574 -25.68 2.13 -27.60
N TYR A 575 -25.42 1.77 -26.34
CA TYR A 575 -25.07 0.42 -25.92
C TYR A 575 -26.14 -0.61 -26.33
N PHE A 576 -27.41 -0.34 -26.01
CA PHE A 576 -28.51 -1.25 -26.33
C PHE A 576 -28.77 -1.33 -27.83
N VAL A 577 -28.59 -0.22 -28.55
CA VAL A 577 -28.69 -0.20 -30.02
C VAL A 577 -27.63 -1.11 -30.63
N ASN A 578 -26.37 -0.98 -30.22
CA ASN A 578 -25.25 -1.74 -30.76
C ASN A 578 -25.42 -3.25 -30.54
N ILE A 579 -25.70 -3.71 -29.30
CA ILE A 579 -25.85 -5.15 -29.02
C ILE A 579 -27.08 -5.74 -29.71
N LEU A 580 -28.15 -4.95 -29.91
CA LEU A 580 -29.35 -5.39 -30.60
C LEU A 580 -29.12 -5.52 -32.11
N ASP A 581 -28.34 -4.61 -32.70
CA ASP A 581 -27.99 -4.67 -34.12
C ASP A 581 -27.03 -5.82 -34.43
N ASP A 582 -26.05 -6.09 -33.56
CA ASP A 582 -25.21 -7.28 -33.63
C ASP A 582 -26.05 -8.57 -33.57
N ALA A 583 -27.05 -8.62 -32.68
CA ALA A 583 -27.95 -9.76 -32.59
C ALA A 583 -28.80 -9.95 -33.85
N LYS A 584 -29.32 -8.87 -34.45
CA LYS A 584 -30.08 -8.93 -35.71
C LYS A 584 -29.19 -9.37 -36.88
N ALA A 585 -27.96 -8.89 -36.94
CA ALA A 585 -26.98 -9.23 -37.97
C ALA A 585 -26.36 -10.62 -37.76
N LYS A 586 -26.61 -11.27 -36.62
CA LYS A 586 -25.99 -12.54 -36.18
C LYS A 586 -24.46 -12.52 -36.25
N SER A 587 -23.88 -11.32 -36.19
CA SER A 587 -22.47 -11.06 -36.34
C SER A 587 -22.20 -9.65 -35.81
N LYS A 588 -20.94 -9.41 -35.44
CA LYS A 588 -20.52 -8.10 -34.97
C LYS A 588 -20.56 -7.09 -36.12
N THR A 589 -21.36 -6.05 -35.97
CA THR A 589 -21.54 -4.99 -36.96
C THR A 589 -20.36 -4.00 -36.97
N ASP A 590 -19.69 -3.85 -35.83
CA ASP A 590 -18.54 -2.95 -35.66
C ASP A 590 -17.40 -3.62 -34.87
N ASN A 591 -16.35 -4.03 -35.59
CA ASN A 591 -15.19 -4.70 -34.99
C ASN A 591 -14.41 -3.80 -34.00
N GLY A 592 -14.63 -2.48 -34.05
CA GLY A 592 -14.04 -1.51 -33.15
C GLY A 592 -14.70 -1.42 -31.77
N LEU A 593 -15.87 -2.02 -31.58
CA LEU A 593 -16.57 -2.04 -30.30
C LEU A 593 -16.25 -3.30 -29.49
N LEU A 594 -16.59 -3.33 -28.22
CA LEU A 594 -16.49 -4.47 -27.32
C LEU A 594 -17.88 -5.09 -27.12
N VAL A 595 -17.92 -6.43 -27.12
CA VAL A 595 -19.11 -7.21 -26.78
C VAL A 595 -18.60 -8.44 -26.05
N LEU A 596 -19.11 -8.69 -24.85
CA LEU A 596 -18.80 -9.80 -23.97
C LEU A 596 -19.94 -10.81 -23.96
N GLU A 597 -19.70 -11.99 -23.38
CA GLU A 597 -20.76 -13.00 -23.19
C GLU A 597 -21.91 -12.46 -22.33
N SER A 598 -21.62 -11.69 -21.28
CA SER A 598 -22.64 -11.00 -20.48
C SER A 598 -23.45 -9.99 -21.28
N ASP A 599 -22.89 -9.39 -22.32
CA ASP A 599 -23.61 -8.43 -23.18
C ASP A 599 -24.50 -9.18 -24.17
N ASN A 600 -23.97 -10.25 -24.77
CA ASN A 600 -24.72 -11.14 -25.66
C ASN A 600 -25.92 -11.78 -24.96
N CYS A 601 -25.79 -12.13 -23.68
CA CYS A 601 -26.88 -12.77 -22.96
C CYS A 601 -28.10 -11.85 -22.81
N LEU A 602 -27.92 -10.52 -22.82
CA LEU A 602 -29.02 -9.55 -22.73
C LEU A 602 -29.94 -9.59 -23.94
N VAL A 603 -29.45 -10.03 -25.10
CA VAL A 603 -30.21 -10.11 -26.37
C VAL A 603 -30.63 -11.54 -26.72
N THR A 604 -30.01 -12.56 -26.13
CA THR A 604 -30.38 -13.97 -26.33
C THR A 604 -31.38 -14.48 -25.28
N ASP A 605 -31.32 -13.98 -24.04
CA ASP A 605 -32.32 -14.32 -23.02
C ASP A 605 -33.64 -13.58 -23.31
N PRO A 606 -34.78 -14.27 -23.47
CA PRO A 606 -36.04 -13.63 -23.84
C PRO A 606 -36.55 -12.59 -22.82
N SER A 607 -36.28 -12.80 -21.52
CA SER A 607 -36.74 -11.88 -20.48
C SER A 607 -35.89 -10.61 -20.44
N PHE A 608 -34.58 -10.70 -20.66
CA PHE A 608 -33.72 -9.53 -20.81
C PHE A 608 -33.97 -8.79 -22.13
N ARG A 609 -34.10 -9.53 -23.24
CA ARG A 609 -34.22 -8.98 -24.60
C ARG A 609 -35.34 -7.96 -24.72
N LYS A 610 -36.50 -8.22 -24.09
CA LYS A 610 -37.64 -7.29 -24.14
C LYS A 610 -37.28 -5.88 -23.63
N TYR A 611 -36.43 -5.78 -22.60
CA TYR A 611 -35.98 -4.51 -22.05
C TYR A 611 -34.89 -3.87 -22.91
N VAL A 612 -33.98 -4.66 -23.48
CA VAL A 612 -33.00 -4.18 -24.47
C VAL A 612 -33.71 -3.53 -25.65
N GLU A 613 -34.76 -4.16 -26.19
CA GLU A 613 -35.53 -3.62 -27.31
C GLU A 613 -36.28 -2.32 -26.96
N ILE A 614 -36.75 -2.18 -25.71
CA ILE A 614 -37.34 -0.93 -25.21
C ILE A 614 -36.28 0.16 -25.14
N TYR A 615 -35.15 -0.11 -24.48
CA TYR A 615 -34.10 0.87 -24.24
C TYR A 615 -33.39 1.30 -25.53
N ALA A 616 -33.21 0.39 -26.49
CA ALA A 616 -32.66 0.72 -27.81
C ALA A 616 -33.57 1.70 -28.59
N LYS A 617 -34.89 1.66 -28.37
CA LYS A 617 -35.86 2.54 -29.05
C LYS A 617 -36.13 3.85 -28.30
N ASP A 618 -36.03 3.83 -26.97
CA ASP A 618 -36.40 4.95 -26.11
C ASP A 618 -35.32 5.25 -25.07
N ASN A 619 -34.50 6.26 -25.39
CA ASN A 619 -33.46 6.75 -24.49
C ASN A 619 -34.04 7.29 -23.17
N ASN A 620 -35.20 7.97 -23.19
CA ASN A 620 -35.77 8.53 -21.97
C ASN A 620 -36.25 7.43 -21.02
N LYS A 621 -36.86 6.38 -21.57
CA LYS A 621 -37.24 5.20 -20.79
C LYS A 621 -36.04 4.52 -20.17
N PHE A 622 -34.95 4.37 -20.92
CA PHE A 622 -33.68 3.87 -20.40
C PHE A 622 -33.16 4.74 -19.24
N LEU A 623 -33.01 6.05 -19.43
CA LEU A 623 -32.47 6.94 -18.40
C LEU A 623 -33.34 6.94 -17.13
N CYS A 624 -34.67 6.85 -17.27
CA CYS A 624 -35.59 6.77 -16.13
C CYS A 624 -35.40 5.47 -15.33
N ASP A 625 -35.36 4.32 -16.00
CA ASP A 625 -35.18 3.03 -15.33
C ASP A 625 -33.78 2.87 -14.74
N TYR A 626 -32.76 3.38 -15.45
CA TYR A 626 -31.39 3.44 -14.93
C TYR A 626 -31.32 4.28 -13.66
N ALA A 627 -31.98 5.44 -13.62
CA ALA A 627 -32.02 6.27 -12.42
C ALA A 627 -32.58 5.50 -11.22
N GLN A 628 -33.72 4.84 -11.39
CA GLN A 628 -34.37 4.05 -10.33
C GLN A 628 -33.45 2.92 -9.83
N ALA A 629 -32.85 2.16 -10.75
CA ALA A 629 -31.97 1.06 -10.40
C ALA A 629 -30.66 1.54 -9.76
N HIS A 630 -30.08 2.66 -10.22
CA HIS A 630 -28.86 3.24 -9.65
C HIS A 630 -29.11 3.82 -8.26
N ILE A 631 -30.23 4.53 -8.05
CA ILE A 631 -30.61 5.03 -6.72
C ILE A 631 -30.76 3.86 -5.76
N LYS A 632 -31.50 2.81 -6.15
CA LYS A 632 -31.63 1.58 -5.37
C LYS A 632 -30.26 1.00 -5.02
N LEU A 633 -29.40 0.78 -6.01
CA LEU A 633 -28.04 0.27 -5.82
C LEU A 633 -27.24 1.09 -4.80
N SER A 634 -27.23 2.42 -4.97
CA SER A 634 -26.45 3.33 -4.12
C SER A 634 -26.87 3.33 -2.65
N GLN A 635 -28.03 2.74 -2.34
CA GLN A 635 -28.62 2.71 -1.00
C GLN A 635 -28.63 1.30 -0.39
N LEU A 636 -28.15 0.28 -1.11
CA LEU A 636 -28.05 -1.07 -0.59
C LEU A 636 -26.94 -1.18 0.46
N GLY A 637 -27.24 -1.87 1.56
CA GLY A 637 -26.31 -2.09 2.66
C GLY A 637 -26.05 -0.87 3.54
N CYS A 638 -26.52 0.33 3.20
CA CYS A 638 -26.17 1.54 3.95
C CYS A 638 -26.71 1.53 5.40
N GLN A 639 -25.85 1.88 6.35
CA GLN A 639 -26.26 2.43 7.64
C GLN A 639 -26.15 3.94 7.61
N TYR A 640 -27.16 4.65 8.13
CA TYR A 640 -27.15 6.11 8.14
C TYR A 640 -26.82 6.66 9.53
N ILE A 641 -26.19 7.84 9.56
CA ILE A 641 -25.94 8.59 10.80
C ILE A 641 -27.23 9.18 11.40
N VAL A 642 -28.27 9.35 10.57
CA VAL A 642 -29.62 9.80 10.94
C VAL A 642 -30.62 8.86 10.30
N ASP A 643 -31.66 8.46 11.02
CA ASP A 643 -32.71 7.57 10.51
C ASP A 643 -33.30 8.11 9.20
N GLY A 644 -33.31 7.26 8.18
CA GLY A 644 -33.76 7.63 6.84
C GLY A 644 -32.73 8.36 5.98
N GLY A 645 -31.64 8.90 6.54
CA GLY A 645 -30.59 9.63 5.82
C GLY A 645 -30.90 11.11 5.59
N ILE A 646 -29.96 11.81 4.94
CA ILE A 646 -29.96 13.26 4.71
C ILE A 646 -30.16 13.53 3.21
N LYS A 647 -31.07 14.44 2.84
CA LYS A 647 -31.24 14.88 1.45
C LYS A 647 -30.29 16.05 1.14
N ALA A 648 -29.75 16.06 -0.09
CA ALA A 648 -28.75 17.02 -0.53
C ALA A 648 -29.22 18.47 -0.57
#